data_AF-A0A4S4LQC7-F1
#
_entry.id   AF-A0A4S4LQC7-F1
#
_cell.length_a   1.000
_cell.length_b   1.000
_cell.length_c   1.000
_cell.angle_alpha   90.00
_cell.angle_beta   90.00
_cell.angle_gamma   90.00
#
_symmetry.space_group_name_H-M   'P 1'
#
loop_
_entity.id
_entity.type
_entity.pdbx_description
1 polymer ?
#
loop_
_entity_poly.entity_id
_entity_poly.type
_entity_poly.pdbx_seq_one_letter_code
_entity_poly.pdbx_strand_id
1 'polypeptide(L)'
;MDVVKANIFGPIAMDRPAPAGGSVANDQPPNSFFQGYTAPFPTNDWWAGYAAGSGDAVCAGPFPYESSLANSSIQFGLSTSRQFDGTSIKQPTQTDWSVGFSEHSGNAQDHKAVSWDSQSVTLQYFTGSSTLTSYMVPGSPYLTFSFASATPKFASGQGIITSIGGTSVSDNGQATVSGTKFLVVNSIGTYIIFSLSGSLNLTATNANGAGTILASGPFTGVLRMVKLNQTSHEALLDQYVANYPTAVETDYSFSSTDPTAILRFTWTVTGSPNDLLMIKMLSPNFTSTDSLNYLTTKGYMYPALGNIWNLQYDLPTIDFNAPRTPDSSCSASILQGLEYEIAQLGDAPVPGDFYYWGGSIAAKARLALIADHLGRSDLIPTVLNYLETSYEYWFESSSSTLPAYETAWGGIINAAGYNNVGVDFGNGYYNDHHFHYGYFLTGAAVIAKYDNNWLGQHQTYINWFLRDIVNPTPTDPYFPVTRHRDFFAGHSWASGIANGAGSRDQESVGEAVNAYYGAMLWASVIGDTDIENYTRLLLASEQHAAQVYWHMYPEANSTDRDQPYPEADVRSLVTIGNVQDWQSGAWLFWGSQKVEIAAIQILPVTPVNEYMYDAAWVQNVYQYASDEIADPSISDDWKSVIYLAYSQYDPQTAAQLSSSLTSWGSGNTYTNQMYFLSTRPNPSGQPICSAAAANPLGNFTIQAVPSGNYVVSSASDPNLDASSAALSSAAVFNLAFAPNGGTVQLMSTSQFVTADSSGNYVLSSSRATASTWEVFMIRPKIGAATDVYSIRAFSNELYVTMGSDGGLINNGTTEADSTGFRFITV
;
A
#
# COMPACT_ATOMS: atom_id res chain seq x y z
N MET A 1 -3.20 35.21 -11.82
CA MET A 1 -3.54 33.79 -11.56
C MET A 1 -5.02 33.78 -11.26
N ASP A 2 -5.79 33.07 -12.07
CA ASP A 2 -7.23 32.97 -11.88
C ASP A 2 -7.54 32.38 -10.50
N VAL A 3 -8.54 32.96 -9.84
CA VAL A 3 -9.05 32.48 -8.56
C VAL A 3 -9.70 31.12 -8.82
N VAL A 4 -8.92 30.06 -8.66
CA VAL A 4 -9.43 28.70 -8.68
C VAL A 4 -10.30 28.54 -7.43
N LYS A 5 -11.63 28.55 -7.61
CA LYS A 5 -12.58 28.31 -6.52
C LYS A 5 -12.33 26.90 -5.96
N ALA A 6 -12.08 26.82 -4.65
CA ALA A 6 -12.04 25.55 -3.95
C ALA A 6 -13.43 24.91 -3.98
N ASN A 7 -13.49 23.60 -4.20
CA ASN A 7 -14.70 22.83 -3.93
C ASN A 7 -14.71 22.51 -2.43
N ILE A 8 -15.67 23.07 -1.70
CA ILE A 8 -15.94 22.65 -0.32
C ILE A 8 -16.87 21.45 -0.42
N PHE A 9 -16.32 20.25 -0.17
CA PHE A 9 -17.12 19.04 -0.16
C PHE A 9 -17.98 18.96 1.09
N GLY A 10 -19.26 18.61 0.91
CA GLY A 10 -20.11 18.15 2.00
C GLY A 10 -19.70 16.75 2.48
N PRO A 11 -20.23 16.29 3.62
CA PRO A 11 -20.01 14.91 4.05
C PRO A 11 -20.76 13.95 3.11
N ILE A 12 -20.17 12.78 2.83
CA ILE A 12 -20.80 11.69 2.05
C ILE A 12 -22.18 11.37 2.64
N ALA A 13 -22.23 11.25 3.97
CA ALA A 13 -23.46 11.15 4.76
C ALA A 13 -23.15 11.54 6.22
N MET A 14 -24.19 11.68 7.04
CA MET A 14 -24.05 11.99 8.49
C MET A 14 -24.89 11.04 9.34
N ASP A 15 -25.40 9.95 8.77
CA ASP A 15 -26.15 8.96 9.51
C ASP A 15 -25.21 8.19 10.47
N ARG A 16 -25.77 7.80 11.61
CA ARG A 16 -25.04 7.06 12.63
C ARG A 16 -24.77 5.64 12.16
N PRO A 17 -23.51 5.16 12.17
CA PRO A 17 -23.23 3.77 11.88
C PRO A 17 -23.95 2.81 12.84
N ALA A 18 -24.62 1.82 12.26
CA ALA A 18 -25.33 0.77 12.98
C ALA A 18 -25.06 -0.60 12.32
N PRO A 19 -23.79 -1.04 12.25
CA PRO A 19 -23.43 -2.31 11.63
C PRO A 19 -23.92 -3.51 12.44
N ALA A 20 -23.90 -4.70 11.83
CA ALA A 20 -24.47 -5.93 12.42
C ALA A 20 -23.83 -6.33 13.77
N GLY A 21 -22.57 -5.98 14.00
CA GLY A 21 -21.86 -6.16 15.27
C GLY A 21 -22.14 -5.09 16.33
N GLY A 22 -22.96 -4.08 16.03
CA GLY A 22 -23.36 -3.03 16.96
C GLY A 22 -22.26 -2.01 17.24
N SER A 23 -22.10 -1.63 18.51
CA SER A 23 -21.08 -0.68 18.97
C SER A 23 -20.15 -1.32 19.98
N VAL A 24 -18.87 -1.02 19.85
CA VAL A 24 -17.79 -1.51 20.73
C VAL A 24 -16.93 -0.34 21.21
N ALA A 25 -16.08 -0.58 22.21
CA ALA A 25 -15.06 0.36 22.64
C ALA A 25 -13.73 -0.38 22.66
N ASN A 26 -12.75 0.12 21.91
CA ASN A 26 -11.41 -0.48 21.84
C ASN A 26 -10.74 -0.47 23.23
N ASP A 27 -9.94 -1.50 23.53
CA ASP A 27 -9.26 -1.62 24.82
C ASP A 27 -8.03 -0.71 25.01
N GLN A 28 -7.66 0.04 23.97
CA GLN A 28 -6.71 1.14 23.94
C GLN A 28 -7.42 2.46 23.61
N PRO A 29 -8.23 3.02 24.54
CA PRO A 29 -8.85 4.32 24.32
C PRO A 29 -7.80 5.42 24.16
N PRO A 30 -8.14 6.57 23.56
CA PRO A 30 -7.23 7.71 23.50
C PRO A 30 -6.85 8.17 24.91
N ASN A 31 -5.61 8.62 25.06
CA ASN A 31 -5.14 9.20 26.31
C ASN A 31 -5.70 10.63 26.51
N SER A 32 -5.17 11.37 27.49
CA SER A 32 -5.63 12.74 27.80
C SER A 32 -5.30 13.80 26.74
N PHE A 33 -4.58 13.45 25.68
CA PHE A 33 -4.21 14.36 24.61
C PHE A 33 -5.44 15.04 23.98
N PHE A 34 -6.57 14.33 23.87
CA PHE A 34 -7.83 14.89 23.37
C PHE A 34 -8.76 15.46 24.45
N GLN A 35 -8.23 15.82 25.63
CA GLN A 35 -9.05 16.37 26.71
C GLN A 35 -9.87 17.59 26.26
N GLY A 36 -11.20 17.47 26.38
CA GLY A 36 -12.15 18.51 25.99
C GLY A 36 -12.76 18.32 24.60
N TYR A 37 -12.36 17.26 23.89
CA TYR A 37 -12.90 16.85 22.60
C TYR A 37 -13.68 15.54 22.70
N THR A 38 -14.46 15.26 21.65
CA THR A 38 -15.16 13.99 21.47
C THR A 38 -14.78 13.40 20.13
N ALA A 39 -14.72 12.07 20.05
CA ALA A 39 -14.52 11.34 18.80
C ALA A 39 -15.47 11.83 17.69
N PRO A 40 -15.08 11.71 16.40
CA PRO A 40 -13.97 10.92 15.88
C PRO A 40 -12.59 11.57 16.03
N PHE A 41 -11.55 10.74 16.19
CA PHE A 41 -10.15 11.14 16.31
C PHE A 41 -9.28 10.50 15.21
N PRO A 42 -8.25 11.19 14.72
CA PRO A 42 -7.26 10.60 13.82
C PRO A 42 -6.52 9.43 14.46
N THR A 43 -6.28 8.38 13.69
CA THR A 43 -5.65 7.12 14.14
C THR A 43 -4.37 6.77 13.38
N ASN A 44 -4.22 7.27 12.14
CA ASN A 44 -3.12 6.93 11.24
C ASN A 44 -2.30 8.16 10.82
N ASP A 45 -2.62 9.34 11.35
CA ASP A 45 -1.81 10.55 11.17
C ASP A 45 -0.40 10.37 11.72
N TRP A 46 0.56 11.13 11.18
CA TRP A 46 1.97 11.08 11.59
C TRP A 46 2.19 11.34 13.09
N TRP A 47 1.24 11.99 13.77
CA TRP A 47 1.27 12.36 15.20
C TRP A 47 0.40 11.48 16.10
N ALA A 48 -0.19 10.39 15.59
CA ALA A 48 -1.09 9.50 16.35
C ALA A 48 -0.46 8.97 17.65
N GLY A 49 0.87 8.81 17.68
CA GLY A 49 1.67 8.42 18.85
C GLY A 49 1.56 9.34 20.07
N TYR A 50 1.10 10.59 19.90
CA TYR A 50 0.84 11.48 21.03
C TYR A 50 -0.45 11.13 21.78
N ALA A 51 -1.43 10.55 21.08
CA ALA A 51 -2.76 10.26 21.62
C ALA A 51 -2.95 8.79 22.00
N ALA A 52 -2.20 7.88 21.38
CA ALA A 52 -2.28 6.46 21.65
C ALA A 52 -1.35 6.03 22.80
N GLY A 53 -1.71 4.95 23.50
CA GLY A 53 -0.89 4.39 24.58
C GLY A 53 -0.48 5.42 25.63
N SER A 54 0.82 5.46 25.95
CA SER A 54 1.41 6.42 26.90
C SER A 54 1.58 7.84 26.35
N GLY A 55 1.38 8.07 25.04
CA GLY A 55 1.57 9.37 24.40
C GLY A 55 3.03 9.78 24.17
N ASP A 56 3.98 8.85 24.34
CA ASP A 56 5.43 9.10 24.30
C ASP A 56 6.13 8.45 23.10
N ALA A 57 5.37 7.90 22.15
CA ALA A 57 5.91 7.35 20.92
C ALA A 57 6.61 8.43 20.08
N VAL A 58 7.71 8.03 19.43
CA VAL A 58 8.37 8.89 18.43
C VAL A 58 7.49 8.90 17.18
N CYS A 59 7.07 10.09 16.81
CA CYS A 59 6.24 10.38 15.66
C CYS A 59 7.10 10.82 14.47
N ALA A 60 6.65 10.50 13.26
CA ALA A 60 7.34 10.77 11.99
C ALA A 60 7.60 12.25 11.69
N GLY A 61 7.01 13.15 12.47
CA GLY A 61 6.97 14.57 12.15
C GLY A 61 7.06 15.47 13.38
N PRO A 62 6.86 16.79 13.20
CA PRO A 62 6.59 17.43 11.91
C PRO A 62 7.86 17.48 11.06
N PHE A 63 7.83 16.83 9.89
CA PHE A 63 8.97 16.79 8.96
C PHE A 63 9.51 18.23 8.72
N PRO A 64 10.84 18.45 8.76
CA PRO A 64 11.90 17.44 8.68
C PRO A 64 12.24 16.79 10.03
N TYR A 65 11.69 17.27 11.14
CA TYR A 65 11.99 16.74 12.46
C TYR A 65 11.11 15.53 12.76
N GLU A 66 11.66 14.60 13.53
CA GLU A 66 10.86 13.66 14.30
C GLU A 66 10.67 14.22 15.70
N SER A 67 9.60 13.82 16.37
CA SER A 67 9.32 14.31 17.73
C SER A 67 8.51 13.35 18.57
N SER A 68 8.62 13.51 19.88
CA SER A 68 7.85 12.77 20.89
C SER A 68 7.50 13.70 22.05
N LEU A 69 6.56 13.28 22.89
CA LEU A 69 6.15 14.02 24.07
C LEU A 69 6.71 13.34 25.32
N ALA A 70 7.45 14.11 26.12
CA ALA A 70 7.81 13.72 27.48
C ALA A 70 6.92 14.46 28.47
N ASN A 71 6.90 14.03 29.73
CA ASN A 71 6.00 14.58 30.75
C ASN A 71 6.03 16.11 30.91
N SER A 72 7.16 16.77 30.61
CA SER A 72 7.34 18.21 30.81
C SER A 72 7.95 18.94 29.63
N SER A 73 8.08 18.26 28.49
CA SER A 73 8.76 18.82 27.34
C SER A 73 8.42 18.10 26.05
N ILE A 74 8.46 18.86 24.97
CA ILE A 74 8.45 18.36 23.61
C ILE A 74 9.88 17.95 23.27
N GLN A 75 10.07 16.73 22.80
CA GLN A 75 11.36 16.24 22.31
C GLN A 75 11.35 16.23 20.79
N PHE A 76 12.47 16.61 20.17
CA PHE A 76 12.60 16.56 18.72
C PHE A 76 14.04 16.41 18.28
N GLY A 77 14.24 15.97 17.06
CA GLY A 77 15.54 15.99 16.42
C GLY A 77 15.46 15.71 14.93
N LEU A 78 16.61 15.84 14.29
CA LEU A 78 16.77 15.60 12.87
C LEU A 78 18.07 14.83 12.68
N SER A 79 17.98 13.50 12.65
CA SER A 79 19.13 12.64 12.43
C SER A 79 19.78 12.94 11.08
N THR A 80 21.11 13.08 11.07
CA THR A 80 21.89 13.16 9.82
C THR A 80 22.59 11.84 9.50
N SER A 81 22.33 10.80 10.30
CA SER A 81 22.90 9.47 10.14
C SER A 81 22.05 8.68 9.15
N ARG A 82 22.61 8.30 8.01
CA ARG A 82 21.99 7.38 7.06
C ARG A 82 22.80 6.10 6.97
N GLN A 83 22.14 4.98 7.21
CA GLN A 83 22.76 3.66 7.37
C GLN A 83 22.09 2.68 6.41
N PHE A 84 22.85 2.23 5.42
CA PHE A 84 22.41 1.14 4.55
C PHE A 84 22.96 -0.18 5.06
N ASP A 85 22.08 -1.17 5.26
CA ASP A 85 22.46 -2.50 5.79
C ASP A 85 22.46 -3.61 4.72
N GLY A 86 22.27 -3.25 3.45
CA GLY A 86 22.19 -4.19 2.32
C GLY A 86 20.77 -4.45 1.85
N THR A 87 19.76 -4.24 2.70
CA THR A 87 18.34 -4.41 2.33
C THR A 87 17.49 -3.19 2.65
N SER A 88 17.98 -2.29 3.50
CA SER A 88 17.23 -1.11 3.93
C SER A 88 18.14 0.07 4.23
N ILE A 89 17.61 1.26 3.97
CA ILE A 89 18.16 2.53 4.41
C ILE A 89 17.46 2.96 5.69
N LYS A 90 18.25 3.28 6.71
CA LYS A 90 17.79 3.72 8.02
C LYS A 90 18.30 5.12 8.28
N GLN A 91 17.42 5.97 8.79
CA GLN A 91 17.77 7.24 9.40
C GLN A 91 17.30 7.18 10.85
N PRO A 92 18.09 6.54 11.75
CA PRO A 92 17.64 6.23 13.10
C PRO A 92 17.17 7.48 13.83
N THR A 93 16.08 7.31 14.57
CA THR A 93 15.48 8.40 15.33
C THR A 93 16.46 8.98 16.34
N GLN A 94 16.41 10.30 16.52
CA GLN A 94 17.35 11.01 17.39
C GLN A 94 16.65 12.14 18.13
N THR A 95 16.83 12.21 19.44
CA THR A 95 16.44 13.37 20.24
C THR A 95 17.58 14.38 20.28
N ASP A 96 17.43 15.51 19.59
CA ASP A 96 18.42 16.58 19.58
C ASP A 96 18.20 17.51 20.78
N TRP A 97 16.94 17.87 21.04
CA TRP A 97 16.54 18.81 22.08
C TRP A 97 15.22 18.42 22.74
N SER A 98 15.08 18.83 23.99
CA SER A 98 13.80 18.87 24.71
C SER A 98 13.46 20.30 25.08
N VAL A 99 12.22 20.74 24.83
CA VAL A 99 11.75 22.11 25.10
C VAL A 99 10.55 22.08 26.04
N GLY A 100 10.68 22.79 27.16
CA GLY A 100 9.66 22.92 28.19
C GLY A 100 9.81 24.23 28.95
N PHE A 101 9.30 24.28 30.18
CA PHE A 101 9.43 25.44 31.05
C PHE A 101 9.63 25.03 32.51
N SER A 102 10.28 25.90 33.29
CA SER A 102 10.68 25.59 34.67
C SER A 102 9.51 25.38 35.63
N GLU A 103 8.40 26.08 35.41
CA GLU A 103 7.20 26.02 36.26
C GLU A 103 6.35 24.78 36.00
N HIS A 104 6.68 23.96 35.00
CA HIS A 104 5.91 22.78 34.66
C HIS A 104 5.92 21.78 35.83
N SER A 105 4.75 21.22 36.18
CA SER A 105 4.58 20.34 37.34
C SER A 105 5.33 19.00 37.24
N GLY A 106 5.65 18.58 36.01
CA GLY A 106 6.21 17.27 35.69
C GLY A 106 5.17 16.17 35.54
N ASN A 107 3.89 16.50 35.68
CA ASN A 107 2.77 15.59 35.47
C ASN A 107 2.59 15.31 33.97
N ALA A 108 2.53 14.03 33.60
CA ALA A 108 2.29 13.62 32.21
C ALA A 108 0.91 14.09 31.67
N GLN A 109 -0.04 14.41 32.55
CA GLN A 109 -1.38 14.87 32.15
C GLN A 109 -1.45 16.39 31.89
N ASP A 110 -0.36 17.11 32.10
CA ASP A 110 -0.29 18.56 31.96
C ASP A 110 0.07 18.99 30.53
N HIS A 111 -0.32 18.18 29.53
CA HIS A 111 -0.27 18.52 28.12
C HIS A 111 -1.45 17.94 27.33
N LYS A 112 -1.83 18.61 26.24
CA LYS A 112 -2.94 18.21 25.37
C LYS A 112 -2.87 18.83 23.98
N ALA A 113 -3.65 18.30 23.04
CA ALA A 113 -4.01 19.00 21.81
C ALA A 113 -4.93 20.20 22.12
N VAL A 114 -4.66 21.31 21.45
CA VAL A 114 -5.53 22.49 21.42
C VAL A 114 -6.34 22.54 20.13
N SER A 115 -5.79 22.04 19.02
CA SER A 115 -6.48 21.90 17.74
C SER A 115 -5.65 21.02 16.81
N TRP A 116 -6.29 20.46 15.80
CA TRP A 116 -5.63 19.79 14.68
C TRP A 116 -6.44 20.04 13.41
N ASP A 117 -5.78 19.87 12.28
CA ASP A 117 -6.39 19.90 10.96
C ASP A 117 -5.92 18.66 10.18
N SER A 118 -6.05 18.66 8.86
CA SER A 118 -5.64 17.53 8.02
C SER A 118 -4.17 17.13 8.19
N GLN A 119 -3.27 18.02 8.61
CA GLN A 119 -1.81 17.80 8.54
C GLN A 119 -1.02 18.32 9.75
N SER A 120 -1.59 19.24 10.54
CA SER A 120 -0.91 19.85 11.68
C SER A 120 -1.66 19.63 13.00
N VAL A 121 -0.90 19.66 14.09
CA VAL A 121 -1.44 19.61 15.46
C VAL A 121 -0.83 20.74 16.29
N THR A 122 -1.68 21.48 16.99
CA THR A 122 -1.26 22.46 17.99
C THR A 122 -1.36 21.80 19.36
N LEU A 123 -0.23 21.70 20.05
CA LEU A 123 -0.16 21.10 21.37
C LEU A 123 0.20 22.16 22.42
N GLN A 124 -0.26 21.95 23.66
CA GLN A 124 0.02 22.85 24.78
C GLN A 124 0.38 22.07 26.02
N TYR A 125 1.53 22.42 26.62
CA TYR A 125 1.91 22.09 27.99
C TYR A 125 1.48 23.22 28.93
N PHE A 126 0.97 22.90 30.12
CA PHE A 126 0.39 23.89 31.02
C PHE A 126 0.58 23.56 32.50
N THR A 127 0.82 24.57 33.34
CA THR A 127 0.73 24.45 34.81
C THR A 127 0.23 25.78 35.36
N GLY A 128 -0.99 25.80 35.90
CA GLY A 128 -1.65 27.05 36.29
C GLY A 128 -1.83 27.98 35.09
N SER A 129 -1.30 29.21 35.18
CA SER A 129 -1.31 30.18 34.08
C SER A 129 -0.09 30.09 33.16
N SER A 130 0.92 29.28 33.51
CA SER A 130 2.15 29.13 32.73
C SER A 130 1.92 28.11 31.62
N THR A 131 2.19 28.47 30.37
CA THR A 131 1.99 27.58 29.23
C THR A 131 3.13 27.64 28.22
N LEU A 132 3.31 26.52 27.51
CA LEU A 132 4.07 26.38 26.27
C LEU A 132 3.13 25.81 25.22
N THR A 133 2.85 26.56 24.17
CA THR A 133 2.08 26.10 22.99
C THR A 133 3.03 25.93 21.82
N SER A 134 2.99 24.77 21.15
CA SER A 134 3.80 24.48 19.97
C SER A 134 2.92 24.18 18.77
N TYR A 135 3.24 24.81 17.64
CA TYR A 135 2.57 24.57 16.36
C TYR A 135 3.37 23.52 15.59
N MET A 136 2.89 22.28 15.57
CA MET A 136 3.58 21.17 14.92
C MET A 136 3.10 21.06 13.46
N VAL A 137 3.79 21.76 12.56
CA VAL A 137 3.40 21.88 11.14
C VAL A 137 4.49 21.27 10.25
N PRO A 138 4.22 20.17 9.53
CA PRO A 138 5.15 19.61 8.56
C PRO A 138 5.58 20.63 7.50
N GLY A 139 6.85 20.55 7.10
CA GLY A 139 7.48 21.46 6.16
C GLY A 139 7.98 22.77 6.78
N SER A 140 7.75 23.06 8.06
CA SER A 140 8.38 24.22 8.67
C SER A 140 9.84 23.90 9.01
N PRO A 141 10.86 24.63 8.51
CA PRO A 141 12.24 24.38 8.91
C PRO A 141 12.50 24.76 10.38
N TYR A 142 11.61 25.56 10.98
CA TYR A 142 11.67 25.93 12.39
C TYR A 142 10.57 25.23 13.19
N LEU A 143 10.90 24.85 14.42
CA LEU A 143 9.91 24.57 15.45
C LEU A 143 9.56 25.87 16.18
N THR A 144 8.28 26.08 16.48
CA THR A 144 7.76 27.35 16.99
C THR A 144 7.08 27.16 18.35
N PHE A 145 7.56 27.87 19.36
CA PHE A 145 7.17 27.74 20.75
C PHE A 145 6.64 29.07 21.30
N SER A 146 5.35 29.14 21.59
CA SER A 146 4.69 30.29 22.21
C SER A 146 4.56 30.08 23.71
N PHE A 147 5.27 30.86 24.50
CA PHE A 147 5.22 30.83 25.96
C PHE A 147 4.27 31.91 26.49
N ALA A 148 3.58 31.61 27.58
CA ALA A 148 2.86 32.61 28.38
C ALA A 148 3.18 32.41 29.85
N SER A 149 3.70 33.47 30.51
CA SER A 149 4.08 33.48 31.93
C SER A 149 4.93 32.26 32.36
N ALA A 150 5.81 31.77 31.49
CA ALA A 150 6.57 30.55 31.69
C ALA A 150 8.05 30.81 31.42
N THR A 151 8.96 30.23 32.19
CA THR A 151 10.42 30.39 32.04
C THR A 151 10.95 29.33 31.06
N PRO A 152 11.31 29.69 29.81
CA PRO A 152 11.74 28.71 28.81
C PRO A 152 12.95 27.91 29.27
N LYS A 153 12.89 26.59 29.01
CA LYS A 153 13.94 25.63 29.33
C LYS A 153 14.18 24.72 28.12
N PHE A 154 15.43 24.64 27.69
CA PHE A 154 15.89 23.72 26.66
C PHE A 154 16.89 22.74 27.29
N ALA A 155 16.78 21.46 26.98
CA ALA A 155 17.76 20.45 27.37
C ALA A 155 18.34 19.80 26.11
N SER A 156 19.67 19.69 26.05
CA SER A 156 20.34 19.01 24.95
C SER A 156 20.18 17.50 25.13
N GLY A 157 19.63 16.82 24.11
CA GLY A 157 19.59 15.36 24.06
C GLY A 157 20.94 14.73 23.69
N GLN A 158 21.93 15.56 23.36
CA GLN A 158 23.21 15.15 22.77
C GLN A 158 24.41 15.53 23.67
N GLY A 159 24.19 15.53 24.98
CA GLY A 159 25.20 15.82 25.99
C GLY A 159 25.42 17.32 26.21
N ILE A 160 26.66 17.70 26.52
CA ILE A 160 27.04 19.07 26.86
C ILE A 160 26.85 20.06 25.70
N ILE A 161 26.55 21.31 26.03
CA ILE A 161 26.57 22.44 25.12
C ILE A 161 28.00 22.99 25.09
N THR A 162 28.61 23.14 23.93
CA THR A 162 30.00 23.62 23.80
C THR A 162 30.08 25.12 23.55
N SER A 163 29.03 25.73 22.98
CA SER A 163 28.94 27.17 22.80
C SER A 163 27.50 27.68 22.80
N ILE A 164 27.29 28.89 23.32
CA ILE A 164 26.06 29.67 23.17
C ILE A 164 26.40 31.12 22.79
N GLY A 165 25.78 31.64 21.73
CA GLY A 165 25.99 33.02 21.26
C GLY A 165 27.46 33.36 20.97
N GLY A 166 28.26 32.38 20.52
CA GLY A 166 29.70 32.53 20.29
C GLY A 166 30.57 32.50 21.54
N THR A 167 29.98 32.32 22.74
CA THR A 167 30.70 32.14 24.00
C THR A 167 30.87 30.65 24.27
N SER A 168 32.09 30.20 24.57
CA SER A 168 32.34 28.79 24.91
C SER A 168 31.77 28.44 26.29
N VAL A 169 31.24 27.22 26.42
CA VAL A 169 30.77 26.67 27.70
C VAL A 169 31.60 25.43 28.01
N SER A 170 32.37 25.47 29.09
CA SER A 170 33.17 24.32 29.51
C SER A 170 32.28 23.22 30.11
N ASP A 171 32.83 22.00 30.22
CA ASP A 171 32.21 20.99 31.06
C ASP A 171 32.12 21.50 32.51
N ASN A 172 31.00 21.22 33.18
CA ASN A 172 30.62 21.78 34.49
C ASN A 172 30.65 23.33 34.57
N GLY A 173 30.57 24.01 33.42
CA GLY A 173 30.57 25.47 33.31
C GLY A 173 29.21 26.05 32.96
N GLN A 174 29.12 27.39 32.97
CA GLN A 174 27.94 28.12 32.52
C GLN A 174 28.35 29.37 31.73
N ALA A 175 27.49 29.79 30.79
CA ALA A 175 27.62 31.07 30.10
C ALA A 175 26.24 31.69 29.90
N THR A 176 26.12 32.99 30.19
CA THR A 176 24.91 33.77 29.96
C THR A 176 25.15 34.73 28.80
N VAL A 177 24.24 34.73 27.84
CA VAL A 177 24.23 35.66 26.71
C VAL A 177 22.89 36.36 26.60
N SER A 178 22.91 37.59 26.08
CA SER A 178 21.74 38.43 25.91
C SER A 178 21.52 38.73 24.44
N GLY A 179 20.28 38.60 23.95
CA GLY A 179 19.97 38.93 22.56
C GLY A 179 18.63 38.39 22.07
N THR A 180 18.44 38.44 20.76
CA THR A 180 17.26 37.88 20.08
C THR A 180 17.59 36.67 19.20
N LYS A 181 18.89 36.36 19.04
CA LYS A 181 19.40 35.25 18.24
C LYS A 181 20.54 34.59 18.99
N PHE A 182 20.49 33.27 19.11
CA PHE A 182 21.48 32.48 19.85
C PHE A 182 21.87 31.26 19.03
N LEU A 183 23.11 31.25 18.53
CA LEU A 183 23.71 30.03 17.98
C LEU A 183 24.11 29.14 19.17
N VAL A 184 23.63 27.92 19.18
CA VAL A 184 23.87 26.92 20.22
C VAL A 184 24.53 25.72 19.58
N VAL A 185 25.67 25.30 20.13
CA VAL A 185 26.48 24.20 19.58
C VAL A 185 26.55 23.06 20.60
N ASN A 186 26.32 21.84 20.14
CA ASN A 186 26.59 20.59 20.89
C ASN A 186 27.30 19.57 19.97
N SER A 187 27.32 18.30 20.35
CA SER A 187 28.05 17.24 19.62
C SER A 187 27.51 16.96 18.20
N ILE A 188 26.26 17.32 17.91
CA ILE A 188 25.60 17.06 16.62
C ILE A 188 25.52 18.29 15.70
N GLY A 189 26.15 19.41 16.10
CA GLY A 189 26.24 20.62 15.30
C GLY A 189 25.53 21.82 15.93
N THR A 190 25.03 22.72 15.08
CA THR A 190 24.52 24.03 15.48
C THR A 190 23.01 24.10 15.33
N TYR A 191 22.35 24.61 16.36
CA TYR A 191 20.96 25.08 16.32
C TYR A 191 20.93 26.60 16.52
N ILE A 192 19.92 27.25 15.98
CA ILE A 192 19.67 28.68 16.24
C ILE A 192 18.36 28.81 17.01
N ILE A 193 18.40 29.50 18.15
CA ILE A 193 17.21 29.95 18.88
C ILE A 193 16.98 31.43 18.55
N PHE A 194 15.78 31.75 18.11
CA PHE A 194 15.32 33.11 17.83
C PHE A 194 14.22 33.52 18.80
N SER A 195 14.30 34.74 19.33
CA SER A 195 13.21 35.38 20.08
C SER A 195 12.54 36.43 19.21
N LEU A 196 11.26 36.23 18.92
CA LEU A 196 10.43 37.17 18.17
C LEU A 196 9.79 38.24 19.07
N SER A 197 9.96 38.13 20.38
CA SER A 197 9.32 39.02 21.36
C SER A 197 10.31 39.83 22.18
N GLY A 198 11.46 40.15 21.57
CA GLY A 198 12.50 41.00 22.15
C GLY A 198 13.65 40.24 22.79
N SER A 199 14.61 40.99 23.34
CA SER A 199 15.85 40.44 23.88
C SER A 199 15.61 39.59 25.13
N LEU A 200 16.31 38.46 25.23
CA LEU A 200 16.29 37.55 26.36
C LEU A 200 17.70 37.31 26.89
N ASN A 201 17.79 36.94 28.17
CA ASN A 201 19.01 36.41 28.76
C ASN A 201 18.87 34.89 28.84
N LEU A 202 19.69 34.17 28.09
CA LEU A 202 19.76 32.72 28.11
C LEU A 202 21.07 32.28 28.77
N THR A 203 20.96 31.41 29.77
CA THR A 203 22.11 30.80 30.44
C THR A 203 22.23 29.35 30.02
N ALA A 204 23.30 29.01 29.30
CA ALA A 204 23.68 27.63 29.08
C ALA A 204 24.48 27.12 30.29
N THR A 205 24.12 25.96 30.81
CA THR A 205 24.79 25.29 31.93
C THR A 205 25.06 23.84 31.58
N ASN A 206 26.32 23.43 31.71
CA ASN A 206 26.71 22.02 31.68
C ASN A 206 26.89 21.52 33.10
N ALA A 207 26.31 20.36 33.41
CA ALA A 207 26.54 19.67 34.67
C ALA A 207 26.39 18.17 34.46
N ASN A 208 27.30 17.38 35.03
CA ASN A 208 27.25 15.90 34.96
C ASN A 208 27.13 15.37 33.51
N GLY A 209 27.79 16.00 32.54
CA GLY A 209 27.75 15.59 31.14
C GLY A 209 26.48 15.99 30.36
N ALA A 210 25.54 16.72 30.98
CA ALA A 210 24.32 17.20 30.33
C ALA A 210 24.32 18.73 30.17
N GLY A 211 23.84 19.22 29.03
CA GLY A 211 23.70 20.65 28.74
C GLY A 211 22.26 21.12 28.81
N THR A 212 22.02 22.27 29.44
CA THR A 212 20.69 22.92 29.51
C THR A 212 20.81 24.41 29.19
N ILE A 213 19.74 25.00 28.65
CA ILE A 213 19.59 26.45 28.50
C ILE A 213 18.35 26.90 29.26
N LEU A 214 18.53 27.92 30.09
CA LEU A 214 17.46 28.49 30.92
C LEU A 214 17.34 29.98 30.68
N ALA A 215 16.12 30.47 30.45
CA ALA A 215 15.85 31.90 30.49
C ALA A 215 15.97 32.46 31.91
N SER A 216 16.33 33.73 32.06
CA SER A 216 16.51 34.35 33.39
C SER A 216 15.23 34.51 34.22
N GLY A 217 14.04 34.28 33.64
CA GLY A 217 12.76 34.35 34.33
C GLY A 217 11.57 34.12 33.38
N PRO A 218 10.33 34.31 33.87
CA PRO A 218 9.13 34.09 33.09
C PRO A 218 9.10 34.95 31.83
N PHE A 219 8.74 34.32 30.72
CA PHE A 219 8.65 34.92 29.40
C PHE A 219 7.22 34.80 28.88
N THR A 220 6.79 35.81 28.11
CA THR A 220 5.57 35.77 27.32
C THR A 220 5.94 36.21 25.91
N GLY A 221 5.82 35.30 24.95
CA GLY A 221 6.27 35.54 23.59
C GLY A 221 6.64 34.27 22.84
N VAL A 222 7.19 34.45 21.65
CA VAL A 222 7.49 33.35 20.72
C VAL A 222 8.99 33.14 20.59
N LEU A 223 9.41 31.88 20.81
CA LEU A 223 10.74 31.39 20.45
C LEU A 223 10.63 30.46 19.25
N ARG A 224 11.57 30.56 18.31
CA ARG A 224 11.71 29.62 17.20
C ARG A 224 13.07 28.95 17.24
N MET A 225 13.13 27.67 16.91
CA MET A 225 14.36 26.89 16.89
C MET A 225 14.52 26.16 15.57
N VAL A 226 15.74 26.16 15.01
CA VAL A 226 16.05 25.51 13.73
C VAL A 226 17.44 24.90 13.73
N LYS A 227 17.59 23.74 13.09
CA LYS A 227 18.89 23.11 12.83
C LYS A 227 19.62 23.85 11.72
N LEU A 228 20.81 24.39 11.99
CA LEU A 228 21.67 24.99 10.99
C LEU A 228 22.54 23.92 10.34
N ASN A 229 22.03 23.29 9.27
CA ASN A 229 22.71 22.19 8.58
C ASN A 229 24.05 22.64 7.95
N GLN A 230 24.08 23.85 7.37
CA GLN A 230 25.29 24.47 6.83
C GLN A 230 25.29 25.95 7.17
N THR A 231 26.48 26.55 7.38
CA THR A 231 26.62 27.99 7.68
C THR A 231 26.00 28.88 6.58
N SER A 232 26.01 28.43 5.33
CA SER A 232 25.38 29.14 4.20
C SER A 232 23.86 29.30 4.35
N HIS A 233 23.19 28.44 5.10
CA HIS A 233 21.73 28.48 5.28
C HIS A 233 21.28 29.61 6.23
N GLU A 234 22.19 30.14 7.05
CA GLU A 234 21.87 31.09 8.13
C GLU A 234 21.20 32.37 7.61
N ALA A 235 21.68 32.92 6.49
CA ALA A 235 21.15 34.17 5.95
C ALA A 235 19.68 34.04 5.51
N LEU A 236 19.31 32.92 4.87
CA LEU A 236 17.93 32.63 4.49
C LEU A 236 17.05 32.46 5.73
N LEU A 237 17.55 31.71 6.73
CA LEU A 237 16.82 31.47 7.96
C LEU A 237 16.59 32.76 8.77
N ASP A 238 17.57 33.66 8.82
CA ASP A 238 17.43 34.97 9.46
C ASP A 238 16.39 35.84 8.78
N GLN A 239 16.37 35.84 7.44
CA GLN A 239 15.50 36.69 6.64
C GLN A 239 14.01 36.39 6.89
N TYR A 240 13.64 35.12 7.06
CA TYR A 240 12.24 34.68 7.09
C TYR A 240 11.73 34.25 8.47
N VAL A 241 12.53 34.39 9.53
CA VAL A 241 12.19 33.89 10.87
C VAL A 241 10.92 34.50 11.48
N ALA A 242 10.55 35.72 11.08
CA ALA A 242 9.39 36.43 11.63
C ALA A 242 8.05 35.82 11.20
N ASN A 243 8.03 34.98 10.17
CA ASN A 243 6.80 34.42 9.59
C ASN A 243 6.73 32.91 9.88
N TYR A 244 5.63 32.44 10.45
CA TYR A 244 5.49 31.04 10.84
C TYR A 244 4.07 30.51 10.66
N PRO A 245 3.94 29.22 10.31
CA PRO A 245 2.63 28.60 10.16
C PRO A 245 2.08 28.18 11.53
N THR A 246 0.76 28.19 11.67
CA THR A 246 0.06 27.69 12.87
C THR A 246 -0.97 26.60 12.57
N ALA A 247 -1.41 26.50 11.32
CA ALA A 247 -2.41 25.55 10.85
C ALA A 247 -2.33 25.44 9.31
N VAL A 248 -3.03 24.46 8.77
CA VAL A 248 -3.12 24.17 7.35
C VAL A 248 -4.56 23.91 6.94
N GLU A 249 -4.99 24.55 5.86
CA GLU A 249 -6.18 24.14 5.12
C GLU A 249 -5.75 23.39 3.85
N THR A 250 -6.38 22.24 3.61
CA THR A 250 -6.18 21.43 2.41
C THR A 250 -7.45 21.53 1.56
N ASP A 251 -7.32 22.13 0.38
CA ASP A 251 -8.40 22.37 -0.56
C ASP A 251 -8.15 21.63 -1.87
N TYR A 252 -9.23 21.43 -2.63
CA TYR A 252 -9.15 20.76 -3.93
C TYR A 252 -9.95 21.52 -4.99
N SER A 253 -9.49 21.43 -6.23
CA SER A 253 -10.22 21.95 -7.39
C SER A 253 -9.99 21.07 -8.59
N PHE A 254 -11.03 20.88 -9.39
CA PHE A 254 -11.05 19.95 -10.51
C PHE A 254 -11.27 20.72 -11.80
N SER A 255 -10.47 20.42 -12.83
CA SER A 255 -10.66 21.03 -14.14
C SER A 255 -11.95 20.52 -14.78
N SER A 256 -12.70 21.44 -15.40
CA SER A 256 -13.91 21.10 -16.15
C SER A 256 -13.62 20.66 -17.59
N THR A 257 -12.38 20.85 -18.07
CA THR A 257 -11.98 20.57 -19.46
C THR A 257 -11.00 19.42 -19.58
N ASP A 258 -10.14 19.25 -18.58
CA ASP A 258 -9.05 18.28 -18.59
C ASP A 258 -9.20 17.38 -17.36
N PRO A 259 -8.77 16.11 -17.40
CA PRO A 259 -8.80 15.22 -16.25
C PRO A 259 -7.66 15.59 -15.29
N THR A 260 -7.69 16.77 -14.70
CA THR A 260 -6.66 17.27 -13.79
C THR A 260 -7.28 17.87 -12.54
N ALA A 261 -6.54 17.82 -11.44
CA ALA A 261 -6.91 18.45 -10.19
C ALA A 261 -5.73 19.22 -9.60
N ILE A 262 -6.05 20.22 -8.77
CA ILE A 262 -5.10 20.91 -7.92
C ILE A 262 -5.42 20.55 -6.48
N LEU A 263 -4.47 19.92 -5.80
CA LEU A 263 -4.38 19.85 -4.35
C LEU A 263 -3.72 21.14 -3.86
N ARG A 264 -4.44 21.92 -3.07
CA ARG A 264 -3.98 23.19 -2.51
C ARG A 264 -3.76 23.07 -1.02
N PHE A 265 -2.60 23.52 -0.61
CA PHE A 265 -2.23 23.74 0.78
C PHE A 265 -2.22 25.25 1.04
N THR A 266 -3.03 25.73 2.00
CA THR A 266 -3.11 27.14 2.40
C THR A 266 -2.74 27.26 3.87
N TRP A 267 -1.52 27.71 4.14
CA TRP A 267 -1.01 27.80 5.51
C TRP A 267 -1.57 29.05 6.19
N THR A 268 -2.06 28.88 7.42
CA THR A 268 -2.38 30.02 8.29
C THR A 268 -1.08 30.55 8.88
N VAL A 269 -0.80 31.83 8.65
CA VAL A 269 0.50 32.44 8.95
C VAL A 269 0.36 33.55 9.98
N THR A 270 1.22 33.53 10.99
CA THR A 270 1.55 34.73 11.76
C THR A 270 2.69 35.47 11.06
N GLY A 271 2.51 36.75 10.76
CA GLY A 271 3.45 37.57 10.00
C GLY A 271 2.98 37.83 8.57
N SER A 272 3.91 37.87 7.62
CA SER A 272 3.68 38.05 6.18
C SER A 272 3.50 36.69 5.48
N PRO A 273 2.33 36.38 4.90
CA PRO A 273 2.11 35.11 4.20
C PRO A 273 3.04 34.88 3.00
N ASN A 274 3.42 35.94 2.28
CA ASN A 274 4.34 35.85 1.14
C ASN A 274 5.78 35.49 1.55
N ASP A 275 6.14 35.79 2.79
CA ASP A 275 7.47 35.59 3.34
C ASP A 275 7.52 34.35 4.26
N LEU A 276 6.50 33.49 4.19
CA LEU A 276 6.53 32.20 4.88
C LEU A 276 7.55 31.29 4.20
N LEU A 277 8.60 30.90 4.93
CA LEU A 277 9.56 29.90 4.50
C LEU A 277 9.12 28.52 4.98
N MET A 278 8.89 27.63 4.03
CA MET A 278 8.61 26.21 4.23
C MET A 278 9.63 25.38 3.44
N ILE A 279 9.71 24.09 3.69
CA ILE A 279 10.48 23.11 2.93
C ILE A 279 9.56 22.01 2.43
N LYS A 280 9.73 21.59 1.17
CA LYS A 280 8.97 20.51 0.53
C LYS A 280 9.86 19.60 -0.28
N MET A 281 9.37 18.39 -0.53
CA MET A 281 9.83 17.58 -1.67
C MET A 281 9.39 18.28 -2.96
N LEU A 282 10.31 18.49 -3.89
CA LEU A 282 10.13 19.47 -4.96
C LEU A 282 9.27 18.97 -6.13
N SER A 283 8.63 19.94 -6.79
CA SER A 283 8.15 19.87 -8.17
C SER A 283 8.95 20.92 -8.98
N PRO A 284 9.00 20.88 -10.33
CA PRO A 284 10.01 21.55 -11.17
C PRO A 284 10.23 23.06 -11.02
N ASN A 285 9.44 23.79 -10.22
CA ASN A 285 9.41 25.26 -10.21
C ASN A 285 9.81 25.91 -8.87
N PHE A 286 11.02 25.69 -8.29
CA PHE A 286 11.47 26.49 -7.13
C PHE A 286 12.99 26.72 -7.02
N THR A 287 13.34 27.58 -6.04
CA THR A 287 14.63 28.18 -5.65
C THR A 287 15.85 27.25 -5.59
N SER A 288 17.06 27.84 -5.56
CA SER A 288 18.32 27.09 -5.47
C SER A 288 18.31 26.09 -4.30
N THR A 289 18.59 24.82 -4.62
CA THR A 289 18.65 23.69 -3.69
C THR A 289 19.71 23.86 -2.59
N ASP A 290 20.67 24.75 -2.79
CA ASP A 290 21.78 24.99 -1.87
C ASP A 290 21.48 26.08 -0.83
N SER A 291 20.34 26.78 -0.96
CA SER A 291 19.97 27.86 -0.04
C SER A 291 19.45 27.37 1.31
N LEU A 292 18.85 26.18 1.33
CA LEU A 292 18.48 25.40 2.51
C LEU A 292 18.17 23.97 2.03
N ASN A 293 18.58 22.95 2.78
CA ASN A 293 18.14 21.58 2.51
C ASN A 293 18.34 20.69 3.74
N TYR A 294 17.49 19.68 3.82
CA TYR A 294 17.59 18.58 4.78
C TYR A 294 17.32 17.26 4.06
N LEU A 295 18.21 16.29 4.24
CA LEU A 295 18.01 14.92 3.76
C LEU A 295 17.27 14.13 4.83
N THR A 296 16.10 13.60 4.47
CA THR A 296 15.22 12.79 5.32
C THR A 296 15.09 11.37 4.76
N THR A 297 14.40 10.46 5.46
CA THR A 297 14.07 9.13 4.95
C THR A 297 13.33 9.18 3.61
N LYS A 298 12.60 10.25 3.36
CA LYS A 298 11.83 10.52 2.13
C LYS A 298 12.58 11.39 1.11
N GLY A 299 13.88 11.61 1.29
CA GLY A 299 14.71 12.40 0.38
C GLY A 299 14.97 13.83 0.84
N TYR A 300 15.53 14.61 -0.09
CA TYR A 300 15.85 16.01 0.16
C TYR A 300 14.58 16.88 0.18
N MET A 301 14.47 17.70 1.22
CA MET A 301 13.48 18.77 1.32
C MET A 301 14.16 20.12 1.06
N TYR A 302 13.52 20.96 0.24
CA TYR A 302 14.09 22.23 -0.24
C TYR A 302 13.14 23.41 0.01
N PRO A 303 13.67 24.65 0.12
CA PRO A 303 12.90 25.82 0.50
C PRO A 303 11.87 26.22 -0.56
N ALA A 304 10.71 26.65 -0.09
CA ALA A 304 9.67 27.31 -0.86
C ALA A 304 9.15 28.50 -0.06
N LEU A 305 8.89 29.61 -0.75
CA LEU A 305 8.33 30.82 -0.17
C LEU A 305 6.84 30.95 -0.51
N GLY A 306 6.10 31.54 0.43
CA GLY A 306 4.67 31.76 0.31
C GLY A 306 3.87 30.72 1.07
N ASN A 307 2.63 31.09 1.42
CA ASN A 307 1.74 30.27 2.22
C ASN A 307 0.80 29.38 1.41
N ILE A 308 0.87 29.41 0.07
CA ILE A 308 0.01 28.61 -0.81
C ILE A 308 0.87 27.72 -1.69
N TRP A 309 0.66 26.40 -1.60
CA TRP A 309 1.18 25.45 -2.57
C TRP A 309 0.04 24.85 -3.38
N ASN A 310 0.23 24.81 -4.70
CA ASN A 310 -0.68 24.13 -5.63
C ASN A 310 0.08 22.95 -6.23
N LEU A 311 -0.37 21.73 -5.95
CA LEU A 311 0.13 20.50 -6.53
C LEU A 311 -0.88 20.04 -7.57
N GLN A 312 -0.46 20.00 -8.83
CA GLN A 312 -1.31 19.53 -9.92
C GLN A 312 -1.12 18.02 -10.11
N TYR A 313 -2.22 17.30 -10.22
CA TYR A 313 -2.25 15.87 -10.53
C TYR A 313 -3.05 15.64 -11.81
N ASP A 314 -2.54 14.76 -12.67
CA ASP A 314 -3.32 14.17 -13.74
C ASP A 314 -4.18 13.06 -13.14
N LEU A 315 -5.50 13.18 -13.28
CA LEU A 315 -6.45 12.27 -12.69
C LEU A 315 -6.64 11.05 -13.59
N PRO A 316 -6.59 9.83 -13.03
CA PRO A 316 -6.97 8.61 -13.73
C PRO A 316 -8.33 8.74 -14.41
N THR A 317 -8.43 8.19 -15.62
CA THR A 317 -9.68 8.14 -16.42
C THR A 317 -10.21 6.73 -16.62
N ILE A 318 -9.44 5.74 -16.19
CA ILE A 318 -9.83 4.33 -16.20
C ILE A 318 -10.87 4.11 -15.08
N ASP A 319 -12.00 3.51 -15.44
CA ASP A 319 -13.11 3.18 -14.55
C ASP A 319 -13.16 1.66 -14.29
N PHE A 320 -14.32 1.03 -14.44
CA PHE A 320 -14.51 -0.43 -14.36
C PHE A 320 -13.69 -1.22 -15.39
N ASN A 321 -13.43 -0.70 -16.59
CA ASN A 321 -12.82 -1.47 -17.68
C ASN A 321 -11.43 -0.95 -18.06
N ALA A 322 -10.59 -1.84 -18.62
CA ALA A 322 -9.35 -1.39 -19.24
C ALA A 322 -9.67 -0.42 -20.40
N PRO A 323 -8.80 0.57 -20.66
CA PRO A 323 -9.08 1.64 -21.63
C PRO A 323 -9.04 1.17 -23.09
N ARG A 324 -8.76 -0.12 -23.33
CA ARG A 324 -8.64 -0.74 -24.65
C ARG A 324 -9.34 -2.09 -24.65
N THR A 325 -9.84 -2.47 -25.83
CA THR A 325 -10.36 -3.82 -26.06
C THR A 325 -9.21 -4.84 -26.03
N PRO A 326 -9.46 -6.07 -25.56
CA PRO A 326 -8.49 -7.16 -25.66
C PRO A 326 -7.98 -7.38 -27.08
N ASP A 327 -6.68 -7.65 -27.23
CA ASP A 327 -6.11 -8.10 -28.50
C ASP A 327 -6.85 -9.37 -28.99
N SER A 328 -7.25 -9.35 -30.26
CA SER A 328 -8.07 -10.40 -30.87
C SER A 328 -7.45 -11.81 -30.78
N SER A 329 -6.13 -11.91 -30.69
CA SER A 329 -5.44 -13.20 -30.54
C SER A 329 -5.66 -13.85 -29.18
N CYS A 330 -6.04 -13.07 -28.16
CA CYS A 330 -6.27 -13.55 -26.80
C CYS A 330 -7.75 -13.84 -26.52
N SER A 331 -8.68 -13.36 -27.35
CA SER A 331 -10.12 -13.39 -27.05
C SER A 331 -10.67 -14.79 -26.78
N ALA A 332 -10.21 -15.80 -27.53
CA ALA A 332 -10.65 -17.18 -27.34
C ALA A 332 -10.23 -17.73 -25.96
N SER A 333 -8.99 -17.48 -25.54
CA SER A 333 -8.46 -17.92 -24.25
C SER A 333 -9.15 -17.21 -23.09
N ILE A 334 -9.41 -15.90 -23.22
CA ILE A 334 -10.14 -15.14 -22.19
C ILE A 334 -11.56 -15.68 -22.06
N LEU A 335 -12.25 -15.94 -23.17
CA LEU A 335 -13.62 -16.46 -23.16
C LEU A 335 -13.71 -17.86 -22.52
N GLN A 336 -12.79 -18.76 -22.88
CA GLN A 336 -12.72 -20.11 -22.28
C GLN A 336 -12.42 -20.04 -20.78
N GLY A 337 -11.47 -19.19 -20.39
CA GLY A 337 -11.17 -18.91 -18.99
C GLY A 337 -12.39 -18.42 -18.22
N LEU A 338 -13.07 -17.43 -18.79
CA LEU A 338 -14.24 -16.79 -18.19
C LEU A 338 -15.39 -17.78 -17.99
N GLU A 339 -15.72 -18.56 -19.02
CA GLU A 339 -16.76 -19.60 -18.95
C GLU A 339 -16.40 -20.66 -17.91
N TYR A 340 -15.13 -21.10 -17.89
CA TYR A 340 -14.66 -22.09 -16.93
C TYR A 340 -14.74 -21.56 -15.50
N GLU A 341 -14.13 -20.42 -15.20
CA GLU A 341 -14.03 -19.90 -13.83
C GLU A 341 -15.39 -19.51 -13.25
N ILE A 342 -16.32 -19.01 -14.09
CA ILE A 342 -17.70 -18.74 -13.66
C ILE A 342 -18.47 -20.04 -13.42
N ALA A 343 -18.30 -21.06 -14.28
CA ALA A 343 -18.93 -22.38 -14.06
C ALA A 343 -18.38 -23.12 -12.83
N GLN A 344 -17.19 -22.76 -12.36
CA GLN A 344 -16.58 -23.28 -11.13
C GLN A 344 -16.89 -22.44 -9.88
N LEU A 345 -17.70 -21.38 -9.98
CA LEU A 345 -18.20 -20.71 -8.78
C LEU A 345 -19.09 -21.69 -8.01
N GLY A 346 -18.56 -22.19 -6.89
CA GLY A 346 -19.29 -23.04 -5.95
C GLY A 346 -20.18 -22.20 -5.02
N ASP A 347 -20.31 -22.66 -3.78
CA ASP A 347 -21.03 -21.92 -2.75
C ASP A 347 -20.33 -20.59 -2.44
N ALA A 348 -21.14 -19.53 -2.30
CA ALA A 348 -20.65 -18.21 -1.92
C ALA A 348 -20.01 -18.27 -0.51
N PRO A 349 -18.82 -17.67 -0.31
CA PRO A 349 -18.10 -17.79 0.94
C PRO A 349 -18.79 -16.98 2.04
N VAL A 350 -18.80 -17.53 3.24
CA VAL A 350 -19.08 -16.76 4.47
C VAL A 350 -17.80 -15.97 4.81
N PRO A 351 -17.87 -14.65 5.09
CA PRO A 351 -16.71 -13.90 5.54
C PRO A 351 -16.09 -14.50 6.81
N GLY A 352 -14.83 -14.94 6.71
CA GLY A 352 -14.03 -15.40 7.85
C GLY A 352 -13.20 -14.29 8.48
N ASP A 353 -12.94 -13.24 7.72
CA ASP A 353 -12.10 -12.08 8.01
C ASP A 353 -12.44 -10.99 6.98
N PHE A 354 -11.86 -9.80 7.10
CA PHE A 354 -12.13 -8.69 6.17
C PHE A 354 -11.18 -8.73 4.96
N TYR A 355 -9.93 -9.14 5.17
CA TYR A 355 -8.83 -9.05 4.20
C TYR A 355 -8.90 -10.10 3.08
N TYR A 356 -8.73 -11.38 3.42
CA TYR A 356 -8.71 -12.49 2.47
C TYR A 356 -10.07 -12.69 1.80
N TRP A 357 -11.17 -12.51 2.55
CA TRP A 357 -12.50 -12.48 1.96
C TRP A 357 -12.60 -11.37 0.91
N GLY A 358 -12.14 -10.16 1.24
CA GLY A 358 -12.17 -9.01 0.35
C GLY A 358 -11.43 -9.28 -0.95
N GLY A 359 -10.16 -9.69 -0.86
CA GLY A 359 -9.33 -9.99 -2.03
C GLY A 359 -9.97 -11.03 -2.96
N SER A 360 -10.51 -12.12 -2.38
CA SER A 360 -11.21 -13.17 -3.15
C SER A 360 -12.47 -12.64 -3.85
N ILE A 361 -13.30 -11.89 -3.14
CA ILE A 361 -14.54 -11.32 -3.67
C ILE A 361 -14.27 -10.31 -4.77
N ALA A 362 -13.27 -9.43 -4.62
CA ALA A 362 -12.89 -8.49 -5.67
C ALA A 362 -12.37 -9.22 -6.93
N ALA A 363 -11.59 -10.28 -6.76
CA ALA A 363 -11.13 -11.12 -7.87
C ALA A 363 -12.29 -11.79 -8.63
N LYS A 364 -13.32 -12.28 -7.92
CA LYS A 364 -14.53 -12.85 -8.55
C LYS A 364 -15.39 -11.78 -9.20
N ALA A 365 -15.52 -10.60 -8.59
CA ALA A 365 -16.25 -9.47 -9.17
C ALA A 365 -15.65 -9.02 -10.51
N ARG A 366 -14.33 -9.12 -10.66
CA ARG A 366 -13.63 -8.85 -11.93
C ARG A 366 -14.15 -9.70 -13.10
N LEU A 367 -14.60 -10.92 -12.86
CA LEU A 367 -15.16 -11.80 -13.90
C LEU A 367 -16.42 -11.20 -14.54
N ALA A 368 -17.31 -10.58 -13.75
CA ALA A 368 -18.50 -9.91 -14.28
C ALA A 368 -18.14 -8.71 -15.18
N LEU A 369 -17.13 -7.92 -14.78
CA LEU A 369 -16.66 -6.77 -15.57
C LEU A 369 -16.03 -7.22 -16.90
N ILE A 370 -15.23 -8.29 -16.87
CA ILE A 370 -14.64 -8.86 -18.09
C ILE A 370 -15.72 -9.46 -18.99
N ALA A 371 -16.73 -10.14 -18.43
CA ALA A 371 -17.88 -10.65 -19.17
C ALA A 371 -18.63 -9.53 -19.89
N ASP A 372 -18.93 -8.43 -19.20
CA ASP A 372 -19.58 -7.25 -19.78
C ASP A 372 -18.77 -6.67 -20.95
N HIS A 373 -17.46 -6.45 -20.76
CA HIS A 373 -16.59 -5.91 -21.81
C HIS A 373 -16.48 -6.84 -23.03
N LEU A 374 -16.63 -8.16 -22.85
CA LEU A 374 -16.66 -9.13 -23.95
C LEU A 374 -18.07 -9.36 -24.54
N GLY A 375 -19.10 -8.67 -24.04
CA GLY A 375 -20.48 -8.82 -24.50
C GLY A 375 -21.17 -10.11 -24.02
N ARG A 376 -20.64 -10.76 -22.99
CA ARG A 376 -21.17 -11.98 -22.35
C ARG A 376 -22.04 -11.67 -21.13
N SER A 377 -23.05 -10.82 -21.37
CA SER A 377 -24.03 -10.44 -20.34
C SER A 377 -24.79 -11.63 -19.76
N ASP A 378 -24.84 -12.77 -20.45
CA ASP A 378 -25.42 -14.03 -19.98
C ASP A 378 -24.68 -14.65 -18.79
N LEU A 379 -23.40 -14.33 -18.61
CA LEU A 379 -22.57 -14.87 -17.51
C LEU A 379 -22.62 -14.01 -16.24
N ILE A 380 -23.01 -12.73 -16.35
CA ILE A 380 -23.03 -11.76 -15.25
C ILE A 380 -23.94 -12.21 -14.08
N PRO A 381 -25.18 -12.70 -14.30
CA PRO A 381 -26.08 -13.06 -13.20
C PRO A 381 -25.52 -14.13 -12.25
N THR A 382 -24.74 -15.08 -12.75
CA THR A 382 -24.11 -16.13 -11.91
C THR A 382 -23.09 -15.51 -10.96
N VAL A 383 -22.27 -14.58 -11.46
CA VAL A 383 -21.29 -13.87 -10.62
C VAL A 383 -22.00 -12.99 -9.61
N LEU A 384 -23.02 -12.22 -10.02
CA LEU A 384 -23.78 -11.36 -9.11
C LEU A 384 -24.44 -12.16 -7.98
N ASN A 385 -25.10 -13.27 -8.29
CA ASN A 385 -25.71 -14.12 -7.28
C ASN A 385 -24.67 -14.62 -6.26
N TYR A 386 -23.48 -15.01 -6.73
CA TYR A 386 -22.39 -15.42 -5.85
C TYR A 386 -21.92 -14.27 -4.94
N LEU A 387 -21.75 -13.06 -5.49
CA LEU A 387 -21.34 -11.89 -4.72
C LEU A 387 -22.43 -11.49 -3.70
N GLU A 388 -23.66 -11.25 -4.14
CA GLU A 388 -24.79 -10.86 -3.29
C GLU A 388 -25.00 -11.85 -2.14
N THR A 389 -24.99 -13.16 -2.43
CA THR A 389 -25.11 -14.21 -1.39
C THR A 389 -24.00 -14.10 -0.34
N SER A 390 -22.77 -13.78 -0.74
CA SER A 390 -21.67 -13.56 0.20
C SER A 390 -21.83 -12.24 0.97
N TYR A 391 -22.38 -11.19 0.34
CA TYR A 391 -22.60 -9.90 0.97
C TYR A 391 -23.70 -9.91 2.04
N GLU A 392 -24.72 -10.75 1.90
CA GLU A 392 -25.80 -10.87 2.89
C GLU A 392 -25.27 -11.12 4.31
N TYR A 393 -24.20 -11.91 4.45
CA TYR A 393 -23.57 -12.17 5.75
C TYR A 393 -23.04 -10.91 6.46
N TRP A 394 -22.73 -9.83 5.74
CA TRP A 394 -22.35 -8.56 6.37
C TRP A 394 -23.53 -7.86 7.04
N PHE A 395 -24.75 -8.12 6.59
CA PHE A 395 -25.97 -7.49 7.11
C PHE A 395 -26.63 -8.31 8.24
N GLU A 396 -26.18 -9.55 8.44
CA GLU A 396 -26.74 -10.47 9.43
C GLU A 396 -25.94 -10.49 10.73
N SER A 397 -26.61 -10.20 11.86
CA SER A 397 -25.99 -10.28 13.19
C SER A 397 -25.59 -11.70 13.63
N SER A 398 -26.01 -12.73 12.89
CA SER A 398 -25.65 -14.14 13.12
C SER A 398 -24.37 -14.59 12.42
N SER A 399 -23.77 -13.75 11.57
CA SER A 399 -22.52 -14.05 10.87
C SER A 399 -21.34 -14.21 11.85
N SER A 400 -20.31 -14.95 11.42
CA SER A 400 -19.09 -15.19 12.19
C SER A 400 -18.20 -13.95 12.29
N THR A 401 -18.16 -13.16 11.24
CA THR A 401 -17.35 -11.94 11.14
C THR A 401 -18.30 -10.76 11.05
N LEU A 402 -18.19 -9.86 12.02
CA LEU A 402 -19.14 -8.76 12.20
C LEU A 402 -18.40 -7.42 12.22
N PRO A 403 -18.81 -6.44 11.42
CA PRO A 403 -18.38 -5.06 11.58
C PRO A 403 -19.07 -4.43 12.78
N ALA A 404 -18.33 -3.64 13.55
CA ALA A 404 -18.85 -2.84 14.66
C ALA A 404 -18.38 -1.39 14.53
N TYR A 405 -19.17 -0.46 15.07
CA TYR A 405 -18.73 0.92 15.23
C TYR A 405 -17.98 1.07 16.55
N GLU A 406 -16.70 1.41 16.47
CA GLU A 406 -15.84 1.66 17.64
C GLU A 406 -16.06 3.10 18.12
N THR A 407 -16.35 3.26 19.42
CA THR A 407 -16.90 4.50 19.97
C THR A 407 -15.88 5.42 20.63
N ALA A 408 -14.68 4.93 20.98
CA ALA A 408 -13.65 5.71 21.65
C ALA A 408 -12.82 6.57 20.68
N TRP A 409 -12.52 6.05 19.50
CA TRP A 409 -11.80 6.72 18.42
C TRP A 409 -12.70 7.09 17.24
N GLY A 410 -13.76 6.31 16.98
CA GLY A 410 -14.72 6.58 15.90
C GLY A 410 -14.31 5.98 14.57
N GLY A 411 -14.90 4.83 14.22
CA GLY A 411 -14.77 4.19 12.92
C GLY A 411 -15.39 2.79 12.86
N ILE A 412 -15.37 2.17 11.68
CA ILE A 412 -15.78 0.77 11.50
C ILE A 412 -14.58 -0.13 11.75
N ILE A 413 -14.75 -1.17 12.56
CA ILE A 413 -13.73 -2.21 12.80
C ILE A 413 -14.35 -3.61 12.75
N ASN A 414 -13.52 -4.65 12.65
CA ASN A 414 -13.92 -6.00 13.01
C ASN A 414 -14.24 -6.06 14.51
N ALA A 415 -15.47 -6.42 14.86
CA ALA A 415 -15.96 -6.49 16.22
C ALA A 415 -15.10 -7.40 17.12
N ALA A 416 -14.53 -8.48 16.60
CA ALA A 416 -13.68 -9.38 17.36
C ALA A 416 -12.27 -8.80 17.63
N GLY A 417 -11.88 -7.76 16.90
CA GLY A 417 -10.58 -7.11 17.03
C GLY A 417 -10.50 -6.02 18.11
N TYR A 418 -11.63 -5.62 18.71
CA TYR A 418 -11.67 -4.49 19.66
C TYR A 418 -10.68 -4.59 20.84
N ASN A 419 -10.28 -5.81 21.21
CA ASN A 419 -9.31 -6.12 22.26
C ASN A 419 -8.28 -7.19 21.85
N ASN A 420 -8.10 -7.41 20.55
CA ASN A 420 -7.16 -8.39 20.03
C ASN A 420 -6.52 -7.91 18.72
N VAL A 421 -5.31 -7.38 18.83
CA VAL A 421 -4.53 -6.84 17.70
C VAL A 421 -4.20 -7.91 16.64
N GLY A 422 -4.28 -9.20 16.96
CA GLY A 422 -4.03 -10.28 16.01
C GLY A 422 -5.20 -10.60 15.08
N VAL A 423 -6.40 -10.05 15.33
CA VAL A 423 -7.56 -10.23 14.44
C VAL A 423 -7.45 -9.27 13.27
N ASP A 424 -7.59 -9.79 12.05
CA ASP A 424 -7.56 -9.00 10.82
C ASP A 424 -6.37 -8.03 10.78
N PHE A 425 -5.18 -8.53 11.11
CA PHE A 425 -3.92 -7.76 11.05
C PHE A 425 -3.93 -6.45 11.86
N GLY A 426 -4.79 -6.35 12.87
CA GLY A 426 -4.93 -5.17 13.70
C GLY A 426 -6.00 -4.20 13.21
N ASN A 427 -6.94 -4.62 12.35
CA ASN A 427 -8.09 -3.83 11.94
C ASN A 427 -8.88 -3.28 13.15
N GLY A 428 -9.01 -4.06 14.23
CA GLY A 428 -9.59 -3.57 15.50
C GLY A 428 -8.90 -2.33 16.09
N TYR A 429 -7.64 -2.10 15.72
CA TYR A 429 -6.74 -1.02 16.13
C TYR A 429 -6.45 -0.06 14.97
N TYR A 430 -7.34 0.02 13.97
CA TYR A 430 -7.24 0.93 12.84
C TYR A 430 -6.06 0.69 11.89
N ASN A 431 -5.43 -0.49 11.97
CA ASN A 431 -4.51 -0.90 10.92
C ASN A 431 -5.30 -1.24 9.65
N ASP A 432 -4.77 -0.87 8.50
CA ASP A 432 -5.11 -1.49 7.21
C ASP A 432 -6.57 -1.38 6.75
N HIS A 433 -7.38 -0.48 7.33
CA HIS A 433 -8.77 -0.32 6.89
C HIS A 433 -8.85 -0.01 5.40
N HIS A 434 -7.98 0.86 4.88
CA HIS A 434 -7.94 1.14 3.45
C HIS A 434 -7.66 -0.12 2.58
N PHE A 435 -6.73 -1.00 2.98
CA PHE A 435 -6.49 -2.26 2.27
C PHE A 435 -7.74 -3.14 2.27
N HIS A 436 -8.33 -3.36 3.45
CA HIS A 436 -9.48 -4.25 3.62
C HIS A 436 -10.73 -3.71 2.93
N TYR A 437 -11.04 -2.44 3.17
CA TYR A 437 -12.28 -1.81 2.74
C TYR A 437 -12.24 -1.45 1.26
N GLY A 438 -11.05 -1.29 0.66
CA GLY A 438 -10.88 -1.18 -0.78
C GLY A 438 -11.49 -2.34 -1.55
N TYR A 439 -11.23 -3.56 -1.10
CA TYR A 439 -11.81 -4.76 -1.70
C TYR A 439 -13.33 -4.87 -1.47
N PHE A 440 -13.78 -4.57 -0.25
CA PHE A 440 -15.21 -4.52 0.08
C PHE A 440 -15.96 -3.51 -0.81
N LEU A 441 -15.41 -2.31 -1.01
CA LEU A 441 -16.02 -1.30 -1.87
C LEU A 441 -16.00 -1.72 -3.34
N THR A 442 -14.93 -2.39 -3.80
CA THR A 442 -14.83 -2.89 -5.16
C THR A 442 -15.92 -3.92 -5.48
N GLY A 443 -16.13 -4.90 -4.59
CA GLY A 443 -17.18 -5.91 -4.77
C GLY A 443 -18.59 -5.28 -4.75
N ALA A 444 -18.86 -4.40 -3.78
CA ALA A 444 -20.14 -3.69 -3.68
C ALA A 444 -20.43 -2.82 -4.91
N ALA A 445 -19.42 -2.13 -5.45
CA ALA A 445 -19.56 -1.30 -6.65
C ALA A 445 -19.90 -2.14 -7.89
N VAL A 446 -19.33 -3.34 -8.02
CA VAL A 446 -19.66 -4.26 -9.12
C VAL A 446 -21.09 -4.76 -9.00
N ILE A 447 -21.57 -5.11 -7.80
CA ILE A 447 -22.98 -5.49 -7.60
C ILE A 447 -23.89 -4.33 -8.01
N ALA A 448 -23.67 -3.15 -7.43
CA ALA A 448 -24.50 -1.97 -7.66
C ALA A 448 -24.49 -1.48 -9.12
N LYS A 449 -23.41 -1.73 -9.88
CA LYS A 449 -23.35 -1.45 -11.32
C LYS A 449 -24.44 -2.19 -12.11
N TYR A 450 -24.83 -3.38 -11.67
CA TYR A 450 -25.78 -4.26 -12.38
C TYR A 450 -27.09 -4.50 -11.63
N ASP A 451 -27.15 -4.27 -10.32
CA ASP A 451 -28.38 -4.34 -9.51
C ASP A 451 -28.64 -3.03 -8.74
N ASN A 452 -29.50 -2.18 -9.32
CA ASN A 452 -29.96 -0.95 -8.70
C ASN A 452 -30.88 -1.18 -7.48
N ASN A 453 -31.55 -2.34 -7.38
CA ASN A 453 -32.38 -2.64 -6.21
C ASN A 453 -31.50 -2.96 -5.00
N TRP A 454 -30.42 -3.73 -5.21
CA TRP A 454 -29.41 -3.97 -4.17
C TRP A 454 -28.78 -2.66 -3.72
N LEU A 455 -28.37 -1.80 -4.66
CA LEU A 455 -27.85 -0.47 -4.36
C LEU A 455 -28.82 0.32 -3.45
N GLY A 456 -30.09 0.42 -3.84
CA GLY A 456 -31.10 1.16 -3.06
C GLY A 456 -31.34 0.62 -1.65
N GLN A 457 -31.07 -0.67 -1.40
CA GLN A 457 -31.21 -1.30 -0.09
C GLN A 457 -29.98 -1.11 0.79
N HIS A 458 -28.78 -1.19 0.21
CA HIS A 458 -27.54 -1.33 0.97
C HIS A 458 -26.63 -0.09 0.94
N GLN A 459 -26.95 0.95 0.14
CA GLN A 459 -26.09 2.12 -0.03
C GLN A 459 -25.62 2.74 1.30
N THR A 460 -26.54 2.91 2.26
CA THR A 460 -26.20 3.51 3.57
C THR A 460 -25.16 2.67 4.33
N TYR A 461 -25.31 1.34 4.29
CA TYR A 461 -24.41 0.41 4.97
C TYR A 461 -23.00 0.46 4.36
N ILE A 462 -22.92 0.40 3.02
CA ILE A 462 -21.65 0.46 2.29
C ILE A 462 -20.96 1.82 2.48
N ASN A 463 -21.74 2.91 2.54
CA ASN A 463 -21.22 4.25 2.78
C ASN A 463 -20.50 4.40 4.13
N TRP A 464 -20.75 3.56 5.14
CA TRP A 464 -19.98 3.59 6.38
C TRP A 464 -18.51 3.20 6.17
N PHE A 465 -18.25 2.22 5.31
CA PHE A 465 -16.89 1.81 4.94
C PHE A 465 -16.23 2.87 4.06
N LEU A 466 -16.97 3.47 3.13
CA LEU A 466 -16.50 4.59 2.31
C LEU A 466 -16.09 5.78 3.19
N ARG A 467 -16.94 6.18 4.13
CA ARG A 467 -16.68 7.30 5.05
C ARG A 467 -15.48 7.05 5.94
N ASP A 468 -15.22 5.80 6.34
CA ASP A 468 -14.07 5.47 7.17
C ASP A 468 -12.72 5.78 6.49
N ILE A 469 -12.61 5.52 5.18
CA ILE A 469 -11.35 5.65 4.44
C ILE A 469 -11.24 6.91 3.56
N VAL A 470 -12.37 7.52 3.14
CA VAL A 470 -12.37 8.66 2.20
C VAL A 470 -13.32 9.81 2.57
N ASN A 471 -13.69 9.96 3.84
CA ASN A 471 -14.47 11.13 4.27
C ASN A 471 -13.71 12.44 3.93
N PRO A 472 -14.27 13.35 3.10
CA PRO A 472 -13.55 14.52 2.62
C PRO A 472 -13.59 15.72 3.59
N THR A 473 -14.33 15.64 4.70
CA THR A 473 -14.66 16.82 5.52
C THR A 473 -14.75 16.52 7.03
N PRO A 474 -14.32 17.45 7.90
CA PRO A 474 -14.46 17.28 9.35
C PRO A 474 -15.91 17.43 9.85
N THR A 475 -16.88 17.72 8.97
CA THR A 475 -18.29 17.87 9.38
C THR A 475 -19.00 16.53 9.62
N ASP A 476 -18.41 15.41 9.21
CA ASP A 476 -18.92 14.08 9.56
C ASP A 476 -18.69 13.81 11.06
N PRO A 477 -19.75 13.60 11.86
CA PRO A 477 -19.61 13.41 13.31
C PRO A 477 -19.19 11.98 13.72
N TYR A 478 -18.89 11.10 12.77
CA TYR A 478 -18.57 9.68 13.03
C TYR A 478 -17.22 9.22 12.48
N PHE A 479 -16.64 9.92 11.50
CA PHE A 479 -15.38 9.53 10.85
C PHE A 479 -14.42 10.71 10.70
N PRO A 480 -13.09 10.52 10.90
CA PRO A 480 -12.11 11.57 10.61
C PRO A 480 -11.99 11.80 9.10
N VAL A 481 -11.32 12.87 8.70
CA VAL A 481 -11.04 13.14 7.27
C VAL A 481 -10.05 12.09 6.77
N THR A 482 -10.41 11.36 5.71
CA THR A 482 -9.58 10.37 4.97
C THR A 482 -8.51 9.71 5.82
N ARG A 483 -8.96 8.87 6.77
CA ARG A 483 -8.22 8.36 7.95
C ARG A 483 -6.75 8.03 7.71
N HIS A 484 -6.42 7.35 6.61
CA HIS A 484 -5.09 6.84 6.32
C HIS A 484 -4.17 7.84 5.61
N ARG A 485 -4.72 8.94 5.09
CA ARG A 485 -4.02 9.79 4.12
C ARG A 485 -3.17 10.86 4.81
N ASP A 486 -1.86 10.79 4.59
CA ASP A 486 -0.93 11.87 4.93
C ASP A 486 -0.67 12.73 3.68
N PHE A 487 -1.46 13.79 3.48
CA PHE A 487 -1.37 14.66 2.31
C PHE A 487 0.02 15.29 2.12
N PHE A 488 0.78 15.55 3.20
CA PHE A 488 2.13 16.10 3.12
C PHE A 488 3.15 15.04 2.68
N ALA A 489 3.05 13.81 3.20
CA ALA A 489 3.87 12.68 2.77
C ALA A 489 3.54 12.22 1.34
N GLY A 490 2.31 12.47 0.88
CA GLY A 490 1.87 12.10 -0.45
C GLY A 490 1.33 10.66 -0.58
N HIS A 491 1.44 9.83 0.47
CA HIS A 491 0.88 8.47 0.52
C HIS A 491 0.04 8.21 1.78
N SER A 492 -0.47 6.99 1.91
CA SER A 492 -1.23 6.51 3.06
C SER A 492 -0.33 5.83 4.11
N TRP A 493 -0.75 5.83 5.38
CA TRP A 493 -0.14 5.04 6.45
C TRP A 493 -1.07 3.89 6.84
N ALA A 494 -0.53 2.67 6.82
CA ALA A 494 -1.23 1.44 7.19
C ALA A 494 -1.47 1.37 8.70
N SER A 495 -0.43 1.58 9.51
CA SER A 495 -0.53 1.47 10.97
C SER A 495 -1.46 2.50 11.59
N GLY A 496 -2.34 2.01 12.44
CA GLY A 496 -3.23 2.77 13.31
C GLY A 496 -2.66 2.90 14.72
N ILE A 497 -3.48 2.60 15.72
CA ILE A 497 -3.17 2.79 17.15
C ILE A 497 -2.50 1.57 17.81
N ALA A 498 -2.31 0.48 17.07
CA ALA A 498 -1.64 -0.72 17.55
C ALA A 498 -0.26 -0.37 18.16
N ASN A 499 0.11 -1.06 19.24
CA ASN A 499 1.38 -0.87 19.94
C ASN A 499 1.66 0.59 20.35
N GLY A 500 0.62 1.35 20.72
CA GLY A 500 0.75 2.75 21.14
C GLY A 500 0.98 3.73 19.99
N ALA A 501 0.55 3.37 18.78
CA ALA A 501 0.85 4.09 17.55
C ALA A 501 2.36 4.40 17.41
N GLY A 502 3.18 3.34 17.47
CA GLY A 502 4.62 3.42 17.17
C GLY A 502 4.91 3.88 15.74
N SER A 503 6.13 3.62 15.23
CA SER A 503 6.53 4.04 13.87
C SER A 503 5.43 3.79 12.85
N ARG A 504 5.07 4.80 12.05
CA ARG A 504 4.15 4.61 10.93
C ARG A 504 4.84 3.76 9.88
N ASP A 505 4.04 2.98 9.18
CA ASP A 505 4.48 2.09 8.11
C ASP A 505 3.44 2.02 7.00
N GLN A 506 3.92 1.71 5.81
CA GLN A 506 3.15 1.36 4.64
C GLN A 506 3.93 0.29 3.87
N GLU A 507 3.33 -0.90 3.73
CA GLU A 507 3.91 -2.02 3.00
C GLU A 507 3.35 -2.07 1.57
N SER A 508 2.07 -2.42 1.42
CA SER A 508 1.44 -2.63 0.11
C SER A 508 0.87 -1.33 -0.48
N VAL A 509 1.65 -0.66 -1.33
CA VAL A 509 1.14 0.51 -2.06
C VAL A 509 0.13 0.12 -3.16
N GLY A 510 0.19 -1.12 -3.65
CA GLY A 510 -0.80 -1.65 -4.59
C GLY A 510 -2.20 -1.76 -3.97
N GLU A 511 -2.30 -2.15 -2.70
CA GLU A 511 -3.57 -2.20 -1.98
C GLU A 511 -4.10 -0.82 -1.60
N ALA A 512 -3.24 0.16 -1.28
CA ALA A 512 -3.67 1.54 -1.10
C ALA A 512 -4.23 2.15 -2.40
N VAL A 513 -3.60 1.87 -3.54
CA VAL A 513 -4.13 2.22 -4.87
C VAL A 513 -5.50 1.57 -5.08
N ASN A 514 -5.64 0.28 -4.75
CA ASN A 514 -6.92 -0.41 -4.83
C ASN A 514 -7.99 0.17 -3.88
N ALA A 515 -7.59 0.68 -2.71
CA ALA A 515 -8.50 1.33 -1.76
C ALA A 515 -9.24 2.51 -2.40
N TYR A 516 -8.48 3.43 -2.98
CA TYR A 516 -9.04 4.61 -3.63
C TYR A 516 -9.72 4.28 -4.95
N TYR A 517 -9.28 3.23 -5.65
CA TYR A 517 -9.99 2.71 -6.83
C TYR A 517 -11.38 2.14 -6.47
N GLY A 518 -11.46 1.27 -5.47
CA GLY A 518 -12.73 0.72 -4.99
C GLY A 518 -13.69 1.81 -4.50
N ALA A 519 -13.17 2.80 -3.77
CA ALA A 519 -13.93 3.99 -3.37
C ALA A 519 -14.43 4.81 -4.57
N MET A 520 -13.60 5.00 -5.59
CA MET A 520 -13.97 5.69 -6.83
C MET A 520 -15.09 4.95 -7.58
N LEU A 521 -14.98 3.62 -7.73
CA LEU A 521 -16.01 2.81 -8.38
C LEU A 521 -17.34 2.90 -7.63
N TRP A 522 -17.31 2.87 -6.30
CA TRP A 522 -18.50 3.02 -5.47
C TRP A 522 -19.12 4.42 -5.60
N ALA A 523 -18.30 5.47 -5.52
CA ALA A 523 -18.73 6.85 -5.72
C ALA A 523 -19.42 7.06 -7.08
N SER A 524 -18.90 6.41 -8.13
CA SER A 524 -19.46 6.44 -9.48
C SER A 524 -20.86 5.82 -9.55
N VAL A 525 -21.09 4.65 -8.94
CA VAL A 525 -22.41 3.97 -8.98
C VAL A 525 -23.47 4.63 -8.11
N ILE A 526 -23.09 5.32 -7.03
CA ILE A 526 -24.02 6.13 -6.24
C ILE A 526 -24.30 7.50 -6.88
N GLY A 527 -23.58 7.86 -7.95
CA GLY A 527 -23.74 9.11 -8.70
C GLY A 527 -23.20 10.34 -7.96
N ASP A 528 -22.23 10.17 -7.05
CA ASP A 528 -21.62 11.27 -6.31
C ASP A 528 -20.34 11.74 -7.01
N THR A 529 -20.49 12.69 -7.94
CA THR A 529 -19.39 13.21 -8.76
C THR A 529 -18.33 13.94 -7.94
N ASP A 530 -18.70 14.53 -6.81
CA ASP A 530 -17.75 15.24 -5.95
C ASP A 530 -16.81 14.24 -5.27
N ILE A 531 -17.37 13.17 -4.72
CA ILE A 531 -16.61 12.08 -4.10
C ILE A 531 -15.85 11.25 -5.14
N GLU A 532 -16.41 11.04 -6.33
CA GLU A 532 -15.70 10.39 -7.44
C GLU A 532 -14.45 11.19 -7.84
N ASN A 533 -14.56 12.51 -7.96
CA ASN A 533 -13.40 13.35 -8.26
C ASN A 533 -12.39 13.37 -7.10
N TYR A 534 -12.87 13.42 -5.86
CA TYR A 534 -12.00 13.36 -4.68
C TYR A 534 -11.19 12.05 -4.63
N THR A 535 -11.85 10.91 -4.82
CA THR A 535 -11.20 9.59 -4.85
C THR A 535 -10.24 9.43 -6.04
N ARG A 536 -10.55 10.02 -7.20
CA ARG A 536 -9.59 10.11 -8.33
C ARG A 536 -8.33 10.89 -7.96
N LEU A 537 -8.45 11.98 -7.20
CA LEU A 537 -7.29 12.72 -6.70
C LEU A 537 -6.48 11.90 -5.69
N LEU A 538 -7.15 11.22 -4.75
CA LEU A 538 -6.48 10.34 -3.79
C LEU A 538 -5.70 9.25 -4.52
N LEU A 539 -6.35 8.57 -5.48
CA LEU A 539 -5.75 7.56 -6.35
C LEU A 539 -4.53 8.10 -7.11
N ALA A 540 -4.65 9.25 -7.78
CA ALA A 540 -3.55 9.87 -8.52
C ALA A 540 -2.35 10.18 -7.62
N SER A 541 -2.62 10.69 -6.42
CA SER A 541 -1.58 11.06 -5.46
C SER A 541 -0.86 9.85 -4.86
N GLU A 542 -1.60 8.76 -4.57
CA GLU A 542 -1.04 7.51 -4.06
C GLU A 542 -0.17 6.82 -5.12
N GLN A 543 -0.63 6.80 -6.39
CA GLN A 543 0.15 6.28 -7.52
C GLN A 543 1.44 7.07 -7.73
N HIS A 544 1.38 8.40 -7.64
CA HIS A 544 2.57 9.24 -7.69
C HIS A 544 3.54 8.90 -6.57
N ALA A 545 3.07 8.72 -5.34
CA ALA A 545 3.93 8.38 -4.22
C ALA A 545 4.55 6.97 -4.35
N ALA A 546 3.82 6.00 -4.91
CA ALA A 546 4.37 4.68 -5.25
C ALA A 546 5.58 4.81 -6.19
N GLN A 547 5.45 5.61 -7.24
CA GLN A 547 6.51 5.87 -8.21
C GLN A 547 7.72 6.58 -7.59
N VAL A 548 7.51 7.40 -6.56
CA VAL A 548 8.58 8.13 -5.89
C VAL A 548 9.30 7.26 -4.85
N TYR A 549 8.58 6.64 -3.91
CA TYR A 549 9.19 5.97 -2.75
C TYR A 549 9.33 4.46 -2.87
N TRP A 550 8.56 3.80 -3.75
CA TRP A 550 8.65 2.35 -3.93
C TRP A 550 9.42 1.95 -5.19
N HIS A 551 9.30 2.72 -6.27
CA HIS A 551 9.91 2.37 -7.55
C HIS A 551 11.33 2.91 -7.68
N MET A 552 12.33 2.03 -7.62
CA MET A 552 13.73 2.42 -7.69
C MET A 552 14.31 2.20 -9.08
N TYR A 553 15.12 3.16 -9.51
CA TYR A 553 15.78 3.16 -10.82
C TYR A 553 17.30 3.17 -10.58
N PRO A 554 17.99 2.02 -10.68
CA PRO A 554 19.43 1.92 -10.51
C PRO A 554 20.22 2.93 -11.37
N GLU A 555 19.71 3.26 -12.55
CA GLU A 555 20.26 4.18 -13.52
C GLU A 555 20.06 5.67 -13.19
N ALA A 556 19.22 6.00 -12.19
CA ALA A 556 18.97 7.38 -11.81
C ALA A 556 20.20 8.07 -11.21
N ASN A 557 20.31 9.37 -11.45
CA ASN A 557 21.40 10.19 -10.92
C ASN A 557 21.23 10.42 -9.41
N SER A 558 22.30 10.29 -8.63
CA SER A 558 22.30 10.54 -7.18
C SER A 558 21.98 12.00 -6.81
N THR A 559 22.12 12.94 -7.74
CA THR A 559 21.74 14.35 -7.54
C THR A 559 20.37 14.66 -8.14
N ASP A 560 19.63 13.65 -8.60
CA ASP A 560 18.25 13.86 -8.97
C ASP A 560 17.47 14.29 -7.74
N ARG A 561 16.78 15.41 -7.89
CA ARG A 561 16.13 16.15 -6.83
C ARG A 561 14.81 15.50 -6.42
N ASP A 562 14.22 14.74 -7.35
CA ASP A 562 12.94 14.10 -7.18
C ASP A 562 13.13 12.61 -6.75
N GLN A 563 14.37 12.17 -6.53
CA GLN A 563 14.74 10.83 -6.06
C GLN A 563 14.94 10.82 -4.53
N PRO A 564 14.11 10.09 -3.75
CA PRO A 564 14.24 10.02 -2.30
C PRO A 564 15.51 9.32 -1.79
N TYR A 565 16.11 8.45 -2.60
CA TYR A 565 17.25 7.63 -2.21
C TYR A 565 18.49 7.92 -3.10
N PRO A 566 19.31 8.92 -2.73
CA PRO A 566 20.52 9.27 -3.48
C PRO A 566 21.60 8.17 -3.43
N GLU A 567 21.50 7.21 -2.51
CA GLU A 567 22.40 6.07 -2.39
C GLU A 567 22.21 5.05 -3.53
N ALA A 568 23.28 4.77 -4.29
CA ALA A 568 23.23 3.83 -5.42
C ALA A 568 22.87 2.39 -5.01
N ASP A 569 23.35 1.94 -3.85
CA ASP A 569 23.08 0.59 -3.36
C ASP A 569 21.60 0.41 -2.97
N VAL A 570 20.95 1.48 -2.46
CA VAL A 570 19.50 1.47 -2.18
C VAL A 570 18.72 1.38 -3.48
N ARG A 571 19.09 2.17 -4.50
CA ARG A 571 18.42 2.11 -5.81
C ARG A 571 18.59 0.77 -6.51
N SER A 572 19.68 0.06 -6.22
CA SER A 572 19.95 -1.29 -6.75
C SER A 572 19.00 -2.36 -6.20
N LEU A 573 18.18 -2.03 -5.18
CA LEU A 573 17.09 -2.89 -4.71
C LEU A 573 15.91 -2.94 -5.68
N VAL A 574 15.79 -1.98 -6.63
CA VAL A 574 14.74 -1.86 -7.66
C VAL A 574 13.32 -1.62 -7.14
N THR A 575 12.95 -2.20 -6.00
CA THR A 575 11.67 -2.00 -5.35
C THR A 575 11.83 -1.99 -3.84
N ILE A 576 11.11 -1.11 -3.16
CA ILE A 576 11.00 -1.10 -1.70
C ILE A 576 9.79 -1.97 -1.31
N GLY A 577 9.91 -2.72 -0.21
CA GLY A 577 8.82 -3.49 0.37
C GLY A 577 8.07 -2.68 1.44
N ASN A 578 8.82 -2.05 2.33
CA ASN A 578 8.27 -1.27 3.43
C ASN A 578 8.86 0.15 3.46
N VAL A 579 7.98 1.15 3.62
CA VAL A 579 8.34 2.53 3.96
C VAL A 579 7.82 2.82 5.36
N GLN A 580 8.73 3.22 6.24
CA GLN A 580 8.45 3.66 7.61
C GLN A 580 9.04 5.04 7.87
N ASP A 581 8.68 5.63 9.00
CA ASP A 581 9.16 6.95 9.45
C ASP A 581 10.69 7.08 9.37
N TRP A 582 11.41 6.10 9.92
CA TRP A 582 12.87 6.12 10.07
C TRP A 582 13.61 5.06 9.23
N GLN A 583 12.89 4.21 8.50
CA GLN A 583 13.47 3.12 7.69
C GLN A 583 12.69 2.90 6.39
N SER A 584 13.37 2.61 5.29
CA SER A 584 12.76 2.08 4.07
C SER A 584 13.61 0.96 3.50
N GLY A 585 13.01 -0.12 3.00
CA GLY A 585 13.80 -1.23 2.46
C GLY A 585 13.04 -2.33 1.76
N ALA A 586 13.80 -3.18 1.07
CA ALA A 586 13.34 -4.37 0.37
C ALA A 586 13.20 -5.55 1.36
N TRP A 587 12.15 -5.50 2.17
CA TRP A 587 11.76 -6.56 3.11
C TRP A 587 10.25 -6.47 3.39
N LEU A 588 9.66 -7.59 3.84
CA LEU A 588 8.25 -7.74 4.21
C LEU A 588 8.14 -8.23 5.65
N PHE A 589 6.97 -8.06 6.27
CA PHE A 589 6.75 -8.53 7.64
C PHE A 589 6.92 -10.05 7.83
N TRP A 590 6.93 -10.83 6.73
CA TRP A 590 7.13 -12.29 6.75
C TRP A 590 8.37 -12.79 6.00
N GLY A 591 9.12 -11.92 5.31
CA GLY A 591 10.20 -12.42 4.45
C GLY A 591 10.94 -11.35 3.65
N SER A 592 11.82 -11.80 2.75
CA SER A 592 12.64 -10.92 1.92
C SER A 592 12.87 -11.49 0.51
N GLN A 593 11.95 -12.32 0.02
CA GLN A 593 12.00 -12.81 -1.36
C GLN A 593 11.70 -11.65 -2.31
N LYS A 594 12.57 -11.42 -3.29
CA LYS A 594 12.43 -10.34 -4.28
C LYS A 594 11.11 -10.41 -5.04
N VAL A 595 10.66 -11.62 -5.40
CA VAL A 595 9.38 -11.85 -6.07
C VAL A 595 8.22 -11.35 -5.21
N GLU A 596 8.21 -11.67 -3.92
CA GLU A 596 7.13 -11.26 -3.01
C GLU A 596 7.20 -9.75 -2.76
N ILE A 597 8.40 -9.21 -2.53
CA ILE A 597 8.62 -7.76 -2.32
C ILE A 597 8.11 -6.97 -3.52
N ALA A 598 8.36 -7.42 -4.74
CA ALA A 598 7.86 -6.75 -5.93
C ALA A 598 6.34 -6.95 -6.11
N ALA A 599 5.86 -8.18 -5.95
CA ALA A 599 4.46 -8.51 -6.20
C ALA A 599 3.50 -7.77 -5.27
N ILE A 600 3.88 -7.55 -4.00
CA ILE A 600 3.05 -6.81 -3.05
C ILE A 600 2.82 -5.33 -3.41
N GLN A 601 3.72 -4.74 -4.21
CA GLN A 601 3.56 -3.37 -4.71
C GLN A 601 2.73 -3.30 -5.98
N ILE A 602 2.41 -4.45 -6.57
CA ILE A 602 1.67 -4.57 -7.83
C ILE A 602 0.24 -5.05 -7.57
N LEU A 603 0.05 -6.03 -6.69
CA LEU A 603 -1.26 -6.59 -6.38
C LEU A 603 -2.15 -5.58 -5.61
N PRO A 604 -3.48 -5.68 -5.75
CA PRO A 604 -4.20 -6.49 -6.74
C PRO A 604 -4.09 -5.87 -8.14
N VAL A 605 -4.10 -6.70 -9.19
CA VAL A 605 -4.01 -6.21 -10.56
C VAL A 605 -5.40 -5.90 -11.13
N THR A 606 -5.68 -4.60 -11.22
CA THR A 606 -6.90 -3.99 -11.74
C THR A 606 -6.55 -3.06 -12.92
N PRO A 607 -7.54 -2.56 -13.69
CA PRO A 607 -7.27 -1.67 -14.82
C PRO A 607 -6.43 -0.43 -14.49
N VAL A 608 -6.61 0.18 -13.32
CA VAL A 608 -5.92 1.43 -12.94
C VAL A 608 -4.43 1.26 -12.70
N ASN A 609 -3.96 0.03 -12.47
CA ASN A 609 -2.54 -0.28 -12.36
C ASN A 609 -1.75 0.08 -13.63
N GLU A 610 -2.42 0.29 -14.77
CA GLU A 610 -1.81 0.87 -15.97
C GLU A 610 -1.07 2.19 -15.73
N TYR A 611 -1.57 3.03 -14.84
CA TYR A 611 -0.95 4.31 -14.51
C TYR A 611 0.16 4.19 -13.46
N MET A 612 0.25 3.04 -12.80
CA MET A 612 1.12 2.85 -11.64
C MET A 612 2.56 2.58 -12.07
N TYR A 613 2.79 1.78 -13.10
CA TYR A 613 4.13 1.33 -13.49
C TYR A 613 4.52 1.80 -14.90
N ASP A 614 5.77 2.22 -15.06
CA ASP A 614 6.38 2.45 -16.38
C ASP A 614 7.17 1.23 -16.87
N ALA A 615 7.53 1.26 -18.16
CA ALA A 615 8.20 0.16 -18.86
C ALA A 615 9.62 -0.10 -18.34
N ALA A 616 10.35 0.90 -17.85
CA ALA A 616 11.70 0.74 -17.32
C ALA A 616 11.66 0.05 -15.96
N TRP A 617 10.80 0.49 -15.06
CA TRP A 617 10.68 -0.11 -13.73
C TRP A 617 10.25 -1.59 -13.80
N VAL A 618 9.22 -1.92 -14.58
CA VAL A 618 8.76 -3.33 -14.68
C VAL A 618 9.80 -4.24 -15.34
N GLN A 619 10.61 -3.70 -16.26
CA GLN A 619 11.74 -4.43 -16.84
C GLN A 619 12.82 -4.68 -15.78
N ASN A 620 13.16 -3.67 -14.98
CA ASN A 620 14.12 -3.78 -13.89
C ASN A 620 13.65 -4.79 -12.83
N VAL A 621 12.36 -4.76 -12.45
CA VAL A 621 11.77 -5.71 -11.48
C VAL A 621 11.91 -7.15 -11.97
N TYR A 622 11.53 -7.42 -13.21
CA TYR A 622 11.64 -8.76 -13.78
C TYR A 622 13.10 -9.26 -13.79
N GLN A 623 14.05 -8.39 -14.14
CA GLN A 623 15.48 -8.73 -14.12
C GLN A 623 16.00 -8.96 -12.70
N TYR A 624 15.64 -8.07 -11.77
CA TYR A 624 16.03 -8.13 -10.36
C TYR A 624 15.61 -9.43 -9.68
N ALA A 625 14.39 -9.88 -9.95
CA ALA A 625 13.80 -11.09 -9.38
C ALA A 625 13.97 -12.34 -10.27
N SER A 626 14.75 -12.27 -11.36
CA SER A 626 14.80 -13.34 -12.37
C SER A 626 15.31 -14.69 -11.85
N ASP A 627 16.20 -14.68 -10.86
CA ASP A 627 16.69 -15.88 -10.18
C ASP A 627 15.58 -16.59 -9.39
N GLU A 628 14.76 -15.84 -8.67
CA GLU A 628 13.61 -16.37 -7.92
C GLU A 628 12.44 -16.75 -8.85
N ILE A 629 12.22 -16.00 -9.94
CA ILE A 629 11.21 -16.34 -10.95
C ILE A 629 11.52 -17.69 -11.59
N ALA A 630 12.80 -18.00 -11.82
CA ALA A 630 13.24 -19.27 -12.38
C ALA A 630 13.23 -20.43 -11.36
N ASP A 631 13.07 -20.15 -10.07
CA ASP A 631 13.00 -21.16 -9.02
C ASP A 631 11.60 -21.81 -9.00
N PRO A 632 11.49 -23.14 -9.20
CA PRO A 632 10.21 -23.85 -9.17
C PRO A 632 9.59 -23.94 -7.76
N SER A 633 10.32 -23.61 -6.69
CA SER A 633 9.77 -23.56 -5.34
C SER A 633 9.02 -22.25 -5.03
N ILE A 634 9.21 -21.22 -5.86
CA ILE A 634 8.48 -19.95 -5.74
C ILE A 634 7.12 -20.09 -6.41
N SER A 635 6.06 -19.78 -5.65
CA SER A 635 4.67 -19.94 -6.11
C SER A 635 4.38 -19.12 -7.38
N ASP A 636 3.65 -19.74 -8.31
CA ASP A 636 3.11 -19.08 -9.49
C ASP A 636 2.14 -17.93 -9.14
N ASP A 637 1.55 -17.94 -7.94
CA ASP A 637 0.67 -16.88 -7.46
C ASP A 637 1.37 -15.51 -7.54
N TRP A 638 2.60 -15.44 -7.05
CA TRP A 638 3.40 -14.22 -7.07
C TRP A 638 3.94 -13.92 -8.47
N LYS A 639 4.39 -14.94 -9.20
CA LYS A 639 4.90 -14.78 -10.57
C LYS A 639 3.82 -14.21 -11.50
N SER A 640 2.56 -14.61 -11.32
CA SER A 640 1.42 -14.14 -12.10
C SER A 640 1.30 -12.61 -12.08
N VAL A 641 1.48 -12.02 -10.91
CA VAL A 641 1.42 -10.58 -10.66
C VAL A 641 2.58 -9.86 -11.36
N ILE A 642 3.81 -10.39 -11.25
CA ILE A 642 4.99 -9.82 -11.92
C ILE A 642 4.81 -9.87 -13.45
N TYR A 643 4.28 -10.96 -14.00
CA TYR A 643 4.06 -11.08 -15.44
C TYR A 643 3.00 -10.09 -15.94
N LEU A 644 1.98 -9.79 -15.14
CA LEU A 644 1.02 -8.74 -15.47
C LEU A 644 1.67 -7.36 -15.52
N ALA A 645 2.47 -6.98 -14.54
CA ALA A 645 3.21 -5.72 -14.61
C ALA A 645 4.17 -5.69 -15.81
N TYR A 646 4.88 -6.79 -16.07
CA TYR A 646 5.81 -6.91 -17.20
C TYR A 646 5.14 -6.74 -18.57
N SER A 647 3.84 -7.05 -18.69
CA SER A 647 3.08 -6.85 -19.93
C SER A 647 3.01 -5.38 -20.38
N GLN A 648 3.29 -4.43 -19.48
CA GLN A 648 3.43 -3.00 -19.82
C GLN A 648 4.68 -2.71 -20.65
N TYR A 649 5.74 -3.51 -20.49
CA TYR A 649 6.97 -3.43 -21.29
C TYR A 649 6.87 -4.31 -22.55
N ASP A 650 6.53 -5.59 -22.38
CA ASP A 650 6.45 -6.57 -23.48
C ASP A 650 5.26 -7.54 -23.26
N PRO A 651 4.09 -7.23 -23.85
CA PRO A 651 2.90 -8.05 -23.65
C PRO A 651 3.01 -9.44 -24.30
N GLN A 652 3.79 -9.61 -25.39
CA GLN A 652 3.98 -10.91 -26.03
C GLN A 652 4.78 -11.86 -25.11
N THR A 653 5.90 -11.37 -24.56
CA THR A 653 6.71 -12.15 -23.63
C THR A 653 5.93 -12.41 -22.34
N ALA A 654 5.19 -11.44 -21.81
CA ALA A 654 4.32 -11.64 -20.65
C ALA A 654 3.24 -12.72 -20.89
N ALA A 655 2.63 -12.76 -22.09
CA ALA A 655 1.69 -13.81 -22.45
C ALA A 655 2.34 -15.19 -22.52
N GLN A 656 3.56 -15.27 -23.07
CA GLN A 656 4.33 -16.52 -23.11
C GLN A 656 4.66 -17.02 -21.70
N LEU A 657 5.17 -16.14 -20.82
CA LEU A 657 5.45 -16.47 -19.42
C LEU A 657 4.18 -16.88 -18.68
N SER A 658 3.07 -16.16 -18.91
CA SER A 658 1.78 -16.47 -18.28
C SER A 658 1.22 -17.83 -18.70
N SER A 659 1.66 -18.40 -19.83
CA SER A 659 1.16 -19.69 -20.33
C SER A 659 1.70 -20.92 -19.59
N SER A 660 2.72 -20.74 -18.74
CA SER A 660 3.28 -21.79 -17.89
C SER A 660 2.75 -21.77 -16.45
N LEU A 661 2.00 -20.74 -16.06
CA LEU A 661 1.43 -20.62 -14.73
C LEU A 661 0.42 -21.73 -14.45
N THR A 662 0.47 -22.27 -13.24
CA THR A 662 -0.44 -23.29 -12.72
C THR A 662 -1.36 -22.77 -11.62
N SER A 663 -1.07 -21.58 -11.07
CA SER A 663 -1.84 -20.92 -10.02
C SER A 663 -1.79 -19.38 -10.15
N TRP A 664 -2.79 -18.70 -9.57
CA TRP A 664 -2.97 -17.24 -9.61
C TRP A 664 -3.30 -16.65 -8.23
N GLY A 665 -3.20 -17.43 -7.16
CA GLY A 665 -3.59 -17.05 -5.81
C GLY A 665 -5.09 -16.83 -5.64
N SER A 666 -5.47 -16.27 -4.49
CA SER A 666 -6.87 -15.93 -4.18
C SER A 666 -7.30 -14.58 -4.74
N GLY A 667 -6.36 -13.64 -4.94
CA GLY A 667 -6.61 -12.27 -5.37
C GLY A 667 -6.55 -12.03 -6.89
N ASN A 668 -6.28 -13.06 -7.70
CA ASN A 668 -6.24 -12.96 -9.16
C ASN A 668 -6.91 -14.20 -9.80
N THR A 669 -7.17 -14.13 -11.11
CA THR A 669 -7.80 -15.21 -11.88
C THR A 669 -7.07 -15.39 -13.20
N TYR A 670 -7.18 -16.57 -13.82
CA TYR A 670 -6.66 -16.77 -15.17
C TYR A 670 -7.30 -15.81 -16.18
N THR A 671 -8.61 -15.59 -16.04
CA THR A 671 -9.34 -14.66 -16.90
C THR A 671 -8.80 -13.25 -16.76
N ASN A 672 -8.56 -12.77 -15.54
CA ASN A 672 -7.95 -11.44 -15.33
C ASN A 672 -6.50 -11.39 -15.82
N GLN A 673 -5.73 -12.47 -15.65
CA GLN A 673 -4.37 -12.61 -16.18
C GLN A 673 -4.36 -12.32 -17.69
N MET A 674 -5.17 -13.07 -18.44
CA MET A 674 -5.24 -12.96 -19.90
C MET A 674 -5.85 -11.63 -20.34
N TYR A 675 -6.87 -11.15 -19.62
CA TYR A 675 -7.52 -9.88 -19.94
C TYR A 675 -6.57 -8.69 -19.76
N PHE A 676 -5.88 -8.57 -18.62
CA PHE A 676 -5.03 -7.42 -18.35
C PHE A 676 -3.86 -7.34 -19.34
N LEU A 677 -3.14 -8.45 -19.59
CA LEU A 677 -2.03 -8.47 -20.55
C LEU A 677 -2.49 -8.17 -21.98
N SER A 678 -3.71 -8.57 -22.35
CA SER A 678 -4.24 -8.38 -23.71
C SER A 678 -4.71 -6.95 -23.98
N THR A 679 -4.83 -6.12 -22.94
CA THR A 679 -5.30 -4.74 -23.02
C THR A 679 -4.18 -3.72 -22.87
N ARG A 680 -2.92 -4.16 -22.76
CA ARG A 680 -1.75 -3.27 -22.71
C ARG A 680 -1.47 -2.64 -24.07
N PRO A 681 -0.71 -1.52 -24.13
CA PRO A 681 -0.20 -1.01 -25.40
C PRO A 681 0.62 -2.09 -26.13
N ASN A 682 0.34 -2.30 -27.43
CA ASN A 682 1.02 -3.29 -28.26
C ASN A 682 1.81 -2.59 -29.39
N PRO A 683 2.99 -1.99 -29.09
CA PRO A 683 3.74 -1.23 -30.09
C PRO A 683 4.32 -2.10 -31.22
N SER A 684 4.51 -3.40 -31.00
CA SER A 684 5.01 -4.33 -32.01
C SER A 684 3.97 -4.68 -33.09
N GLY A 685 2.68 -4.51 -32.76
CA GLY A 685 1.55 -4.91 -33.60
C GLY A 685 1.45 -6.41 -33.86
N GLN A 686 2.31 -7.22 -33.22
CA GLN A 686 2.23 -8.68 -33.32
C GLN A 686 1.13 -9.22 -32.41
N PRO A 687 0.46 -10.32 -32.79
CA PRO A 687 -0.54 -10.94 -31.92
C PRO A 687 0.05 -11.22 -30.52
N ILE A 688 -0.63 -10.75 -29.46
CA ILE A 688 -0.15 -10.91 -28.08
C ILE A 688 -0.11 -12.41 -27.69
N CYS A 689 -1.14 -13.18 -28.03
CA CYS A 689 -1.31 -14.56 -27.57
C CYS A 689 -0.93 -15.64 -28.62
N SER A 690 -0.16 -15.31 -29.67
CA SER A 690 0.16 -16.28 -30.74
C SER A 690 1.17 -17.37 -30.35
N ALA A 691 1.87 -17.26 -29.22
CA ALA A 691 2.94 -18.17 -28.81
C ALA A 691 2.53 -19.20 -27.74
N ALA A 692 1.35 -19.07 -27.14
CA ALA A 692 0.89 -20.00 -26.09
C ALA A 692 0.30 -21.27 -26.73
N ALA A 693 1.03 -22.39 -26.65
CA ALA A 693 0.49 -23.67 -27.10
C ALA A 693 -0.69 -24.08 -26.20
N ALA A 694 -1.85 -24.38 -26.80
CA ALA A 694 -3.01 -24.86 -26.08
C ALA A 694 -2.93 -26.38 -25.83
N ASN A 695 -3.60 -26.84 -24.77
CA ASN A 695 -3.82 -28.28 -24.57
C ASN A 695 -4.67 -28.85 -25.74
N PRO A 696 -4.42 -30.11 -26.18
CA PRO A 696 -5.34 -30.79 -27.07
C PRO A 696 -6.68 -31.03 -26.34
N LEU A 697 -7.80 -30.73 -27.01
CA LEU A 697 -9.16 -30.89 -26.49
C LEU A 697 -9.94 -31.91 -27.32
N GLY A 698 -10.77 -32.71 -26.66
CA GLY A 698 -11.58 -33.76 -27.31
C GLY A 698 -11.23 -35.17 -26.84
N ASN A 699 -11.60 -36.17 -27.63
CA ASN A 699 -11.44 -37.59 -27.27
C ASN A 699 -10.19 -38.17 -27.95
N PHE A 700 -9.30 -38.76 -27.14
CA PHE A 700 -8.04 -39.31 -27.62
C PHE A 700 -7.73 -40.67 -27.01
N THR A 701 -7.02 -41.50 -27.78
CA THR A 701 -6.16 -42.55 -27.24
C THR A 701 -4.74 -42.00 -27.11
N ILE A 702 -4.02 -42.39 -26.06
CA ILE A 702 -2.66 -41.88 -25.78
C ILE A 702 -1.66 -43.00 -26.06
N GLN A 703 -0.61 -42.70 -26.81
CA GLN A 703 0.49 -43.63 -27.10
C GLN A 703 1.81 -43.07 -26.57
N ALA A 704 2.56 -43.87 -25.79
CA ALA A 704 3.92 -43.53 -25.38
C ALA A 704 4.88 -43.79 -26.55
N VAL A 705 5.57 -42.75 -27.02
CA VAL A 705 6.47 -42.81 -28.16
C VAL A 705 7.66 -43.76 -27.96
N PRO A 706 8.31 -43.83 -26.78
CA PRO A 706 9.48 -44.70 -26.59
C PRO A 706 9.17 -46.20 -26.72
N SER A 707 8.00 -46.65 -26.26
CA SER A 707 7.59 -48.06 -26.32
C SER A 707 6.73 -48.39 -27.55
N GLY A 708 6.04 -47.39 -28.12
CA GLY A 708 5.00 -47.59 -29.12
C GLY A 708 3.69 -48.14 -28.57
N ASN A 709 3.58 -48.31 -27.25
CA ASN A 709 2.40 -48.86 -26.59
C ASN A 709 1.36 -47.77 -26.30
N TYR A 710 0.10 -48.15 -26.36
CA TYR A 710 -1.05 -47.38 -25.93
C TYR A 710 -1.23 -47.46 -24.41
N VAL A 711 -1.66 -46.35 -23.83
CA VAL A 711 -2.06 -46.25 -22.43
C VAL A 711 -3.37 -47.01 -22.23
N VAL A 712 -3.35 -47.94 -21.28
CA VAL A 712 -4.52 -48.69 -20.82
C VAL A 712 -4.91 -48.23 -19.42
N SER A 713 -6.21 -48.23 -19.14
CA SER A 713 -6.78 -47.96 -17.81
C SER A 713 -8.24 -48.43 -17.81
N SER A 714 -8.73 -48.95 -16.69
CA SER A 714 -10.05 -49.57 -16.57
C SER A 714 -10.63 -49.46 -15.16
N ALA A 715 -11.90 -49.84 -14.99
CA ALA A 715 -12.52 -49.88 -13.66
C ALA A 715 -11.85 -50.88 -12.69
N SER A 716 -11.31 -51.99 -13.21
CA SER A 716 -10.63 -53.02 -12.40
C SER A 716 -9.15 -52.69 -12.15
N ASP A 717 -8.57 -51.84 -12.99
CA ASP A 717 -7.18 -51.40 -12.88
C ASP A 717 -7.12 -49.93 -13.34
N PRO A 718 -7.25 -48.98 -12.41
CA PRO A 718 -7.37 -47.57 -12.74
C PRO A 718 -6.02 -46.93 -13.04
N ASN A 719 -4.90 -47.64 -12.89
CA ASN A 719 -3.58 -47.13 -13.22
C ASN A 719 -3.47 -46.84 -14.72
N LEU A 720 -2.64 -45.85 -15.06
CA LEU A 720 -2.33 -45.51 -16.44
C LEU A 720 -1.01 -46.19 -16.82
N ASP A 721 -1.11 -47.27 -17.59
CA ASP A 721 0.04 -48.07 -18.02
C ASP A 721 0.16 -48.07 -19.55
N ALA A 722 1.31 -47.65 -20.08
CA ALA A 722 1.64 -47.76 -21.50
C ALA A 722 2.09 -49.20 -21.86
N SER A 723 1.16 -50.15 -21.77
CA SER A 723 1.48 -51.60 -21.79
C SER A 723 0.96 -52.36 -23.02
N SER A 724 0.06 -51.81 -23.83
CA SER A 724 -0.55 -52.53 -24.95
C SER A 724 -0.09 -52.02 -26.33
N ALA A 725 0.35 -52.90 -27.21
CA ALA A 725 0.66 -52.55 -28.61
C ALA A 725 -0.60 -52.43 -29.50
N ALA A 726 -1.78 -52.84 -29.02
CA ALA A 726 -3.01 -52.88 -29.80
C ALA A 726 -3.90 -51.67 -29.52
N LEU A 727 -4.25 -50.92 -30.58
CA LEU A 727 -5.17 -49.77 -30.49
C LEU A 727 -6.54 -50.16 -29.93
N SER A 728 -7.02 -51.38 -30.21
CA SER A 728 -8.31 -51.89 -29.71
C SER A 728 -8.39 -52.03 -28.19
N SER A 729 -7.23 -52.06 -27.51
CA SER A 729 -7.14 -52.16 -26.05
C SER A 729 -6.84 -50.82 -25.38
N ALA A 730 -6.65 -49.75 -26.17
CA ALA A 730 -6.32 -48.43 -25.66
C ALA A 730 -7.49 -47.82 -24.89
N ALA A 731 -7.18 -47.16 -23.77
CA ALA A 731 -8.16 -46.33 -23.08
C ALA A 731 -8.48 -45.08 -23.91
N VAL A 732 -9.75 -44.67 -23.89
CA VAL A 732 -10.21 -43.42 -24.50
C VAL A 732 -10.37 -42.38 -23.40
N PHE A 733 -9.68 -41.26 -23.53
CA PHE A 733 -9.72 -40.15 -22.60
C PHE A 733 -10.39 -38.94 -23.23
N ASN A 734 -11.28 -38.28 -22.48
CA ASN A 734 -11.77 -36.95 -22.79
C ASN A 734 -10.84 -35.92 -22.16
N LEU A 735 -10.33 -35.01 -22.98
CA LEU A 735 -9.53 -33.88 -22.56
C LEU A 735 -10.38 -32.61 -22.66
N ALA A 736 -10.63 -31.98 -21.52
CA ALA A 736 -11.43 -30.75 -21.41
C ALA A 736 -10.58 -29.58 -20.90
N PHE A 737 -11.00 -28.37 -21.23
CA PHE A 737 -10.27 -27.15 -20.88
C PHE A 737 -10.19 -26.95 -19.36
N ALA A 738 -9.02 -26.53 -18.91
CA ALA A 738 -8.79 -25.87 -17.64
C ALA A 738 -7.77 -24.74 -17.87
N PRO A 739 -7.75 -23.68 -17.03
CA PRO A 739 -6.76 -22.61 -17.13
C PRO A 739 -5.33 -23.11 -17.33
N ASN A 740 -4.68 -22.69 -18.42
CA ASN A 740 -3.36 -23.15 -18.89
C ASN A 740 -3.15 -24.67 -19.04
N GLY A 741 -4.15 -25.49 -18.79
CA GLY A 741 -4.04 -26.94 -18.77
C GLY A 741 -5.30 -27.60 -19.31
N GLY A 742 -5.57 -28.78 -18.79
CA GLY A 742 -6.78 -29.53 -19.12
C GLY A 742 -6.94 -30.72 -18.21
N THR A 743 -8.19 -31.10 -17.99
CA THR A 743 -8.51 -32.33 -17.28
C THR A 743 -8.38 -33.51 -18.24
N VAL A 744 -8.05 -34.69 -17.69
CA VAL A 744 -8.01 -35.94 -18.44
C VAL A 744 -8.99 -36.90 -17.79
N GLN A 745 -10.08 -37.27 -18.47
CA GLN A 745 -11.12 -38.14 -17.92
C GLN A 745 -11.20 -39.45 -18.70
N LEU A 746 -11.14 -40.58 -18.00
CA LEU A 746 -11.36 -41.89 -18.61
C LEU A 746 -12.83 -42.05 -18.98
N MET A 747 -13.13 -42.18 -20.28
CA MET A 747 -14.50 -42.23 -20.79
C MET A 747 -15.30 -43.43 -20.27
N SER A 748 -14.66 -44.59 -20.09
CA SER A 748 -15.35 -45.81 -19.66
C SER A 748 -15.85 -45.78 -18.21
N THR A 749 -15.28 -44.92 -17.37
CA THR A 749 -15.61 -44.83 -15.93
C THR A 749 -16.05 -43.44 -15.50
N SER A 750 -15.90 -42.43 -16.36
CA SER A 750 -16.08 -41.01 -16.04
C SER A 750 -15.21 -40.54 -14.86
N GLN A 751 -14.07 -41.20 -14.62
CA GLN A 751 -13.13 -40.80 -13.57
C GLN A 751 -12.00 -39.96 -14.18
N PHE A 752 -11.68 -38.84 -13.55
CA PHE A 752 -10.53 -38.03 -13.83
C PHE A 752 -9.24 -38.73 -13.41
N VAL A 753 -8.20 -38.54 -14.22
CA VAL A 753 -6.83 -38.96 -13.95
C VAL A 753 -6.26 -38.07 -12.87
N THR A 754 -5.77 -38.65 -11.79
CA THR A 754 -5.16 -37.96 -10.66
C THR A 754 -3.64 -38.16 -10.68
N ALA A 755 -2.92 -37.08 -10.43
CA ALA A 755 -1.47 -37.05 -10.24
C ALA A 755 -1.15 -36.73 -8.79
N ASP A 756 -0.55 -37.69 -8.09
CA ASP A 756 -0.13 -37.53 -6.72
C ASP A 756 0.99 -36.48 -6.59
N SER A 757 0.92 -35.62 -5.57
CA SER A 757 1.88 -34.53 -5.40
C SER A 757 3.29 -35.00 -5.01
N SER A 758 3.44 -36.22 -4.47
CA SER A 758 4.76 -36.77 -4.14
C SER A 758 5.54 -37.30 -5.35
N GLY A 759 4.85 -37.53 -6.48
CA GLY A 759 5.46 -38.10 -7.69
C GLY A 759 5.93 -39.55 -7.53
N ASN A 760 5.44 -40.28 -6.53
CA ASN A 760 5.88 -41.65 -6.24
C ASN A 760 4.94 -42.74 -6.76
N TYR A 761 3.76 -42.37 -7.24
CA TYR A 761 2.70 -43.30 -7.62
C TYR A 761 2.34 -43.16 -9.09
N VAL A 762 1.90 -44.27 -9.68
CA VAL A 762 1.36 -44.29 -11.05
C VAL A 762 0.09 -43.43 -11.10
N LEU A 763 -0.04 -42.63 -12.15
CA LEU A 763 -1.23 -41.84 -12.42
C LEU A 763 -2.45 -42.76 -12.48
N SER A 764 -3.58 -42.30 -11.94
CA SER A 764 -4.75 -43.16 -11.76
C SER A 764 -6.05 -42.49 -12.16
N SER A 765 -6.89 -43.14 -12.96
CA SER A 765 -8.25 -42.69 -13.31
C SER A 765 -9.26 -43.00 -12.19
N SER A 766 -9.17 -42.27 -11.08
CA SER A 766 -9.86 -42.63 -9.83
C SER A 766 -10.53 -41.47 -9.08
N ARG A 767 -10.77 -40.32 -9.75
CA ARG A 767 -11.48 -39.18 -9.13
C ARG A 767 -12.75 -38.81 -9.86
N ALA A 768 -13.84 -38.60 -9.11
CA ALA A 768 -15.12 -38.22 -9.67
C ALA A 768 -15.20 -36.72 -10.02
N THR A 769 -14.40 -35.90 -9.34
CA THR A 769 -14.35 -34.45 -9.51
C THR A 769 -12.90 -34.05 -9.77
N ALA A 770 -12.69 -33.13 -10.72
CA ALA A 770 -11.37 -32.58 -11.00
C ALA A 770 -11.05 -31.43 -10.03
N SER A 771 -9.84 -31.44 -9.48
CA SER A 771 -9.21 -30.32 -8.80
C SER A 771 -7.77 -30.17 -9.30
N THR A 772 -6.89 -29.50 -8.57
CA THR A 772 -5.49 -29.25 -8.96
C THR A 772 -4.74 -30.54 -9.34
N TRP A 773 -5.07 -31.67 -8.72
CA TRP A 773 -4.39 -32.95 -8.98
C TRP A 773 -4.84 -33.63 -10.27
N GLU A 774 -5.94 -33.18 -10.86
CA GLU A 774 -6.53 -33.74 -12.07
C GLU A 774 -6.31 -32.86 -13.30
N VAL A 775 -5.48 -31.82 -13.18
CA VAL A 775 -5.15 -30.88 -14.25
C VAL A 775 -3.72 -31.12 -14.74
N PHE A 776 -3.57 -31.17 -16.06
CA PHE A 776 -2.29 -31.41 -16.73
C PHE A 776 -2.02 -30.35 -17.79
N MET A 777 -0.78 -29.89 -17.86
CA MET A 777 -0.28 -29.10 -18.99
C MET A 777 0.23 -30.04 -20.07
N ILE A 778 -0.29 -29.93 -21.29
CA ILE A 778 0.13 -30.77 -22.42
C ILE A 778 0.66 -29.86 -23.52
N ARG A 779 1.93 -30.02 -23.90
CA ARG A 779 2.65 -29.13 -24.82
C ARG A 779 3.49 -29.92 -25.81
N PRO A 780 3.76 -29.39 -27.02
CA PRO A 780 4.70 -30.02 -27.93
C PRO A 780 6.06 -30.27 -27.25
N LYS A 781 6.57 -31.50 -27.33
CA LYS A 781 7.85 -31.88 -26.70
C LYS A 781 9.02 -31.25 -27.45
N ILE A 782 9.91 -30.56 -26.74
CA ILE A 782 11.04 -29.86 -27.38
C ILE A 782 12.00 -30.88 -28.01
N GLY A 783 12.37 -30.65 -29.26
CA GLY A 783 13.28 -31.54 -30.01
C GLY A 783 12.66 -32.86 -30.49
N ALA A 784 11.36 -33.08 -30.26
CA ALA A 784 10.61 -34.22 -30.78
C ALA A 784 9.89 -33.90 -32.10
N ALA A 785 9.22 -34.90 -32.68
CA ALA A 785 8.34 -34.68 -33.82
C ALA A 785 7.12 -33.82 -33.43
N THR A 786 6.54 -33.10 -34.40
CA THR A 786 5.48 -32.10 -34.17
C THR A 786 4.19 -32.67 -33.57
N ASP A 787 3.98 -33.98 -33.66
CA ASP A 787 2.84 -34.72 -33.10
C ASP A 787 3.14 -35.34 -31.72
N VAL A 788 4.31 -35.05 -31.14
CA VAL A 788 4.77 -35.58 -29.86
C VAL A 788 4.71 -34.50 -28.79
N TYR A 789 4.12 -34.85 -27.65
CA TYR A 789 3.83 -33.94 -26.56
C TYR A 789 4.50 -34.40 -25.26
N SER A 790 4.85 -33.46 -24.41
CA SER A 790 5.15 -33.67 -22.99
C SER A 790 3.90 -33.39 -22.16
N ILE A 791 3.81 -34.05 -21.00
CA ILE A 791 2.72 -33.89 -20.05
C ILE A 791 3.33 -33.46 -18.73
N ARG A 792 2.83 -32.39 -18.12
CA ARG A 792 3.25 -31.88 -16.81
C ARG A 792 2.03 -31.84 -15.88
N ALA A 793 2.16 -32.37 -14.65
CA ALA A 793 1.08 -32.35 -13.68
C ALA A 793 1.04 -31.02 -12.91
N PHE A 794 -0.15 -30.48 -12.64
CA PHE A 794 -0.30 -29.27 -11.81
C PHE A 794 -0.06 -29.54 -10.31
N SER A 795 -0.21 -30.79 -9.84
CA SER A 795 -0.09 -31.11 -8.40
C SER A 795 1.29 -30.93 -7.80
N ASN A 796 2.34 -31.09 -8.61
CA ASN A 796 3.74 -30.95 -8.18
C ASN A 796 4.64 -30.37 -9.24
N GLU A 797 4.07 -29.88 -10.35
CA GLU A 797 4.81 -29.22 -11.41
C GLU A 797 5.87 -30.10 -12.11
N LEU A 798 5.81 -31.42 -11.93
CA LEU A 798 6.71 -32.39 -12.56
C LEU A 798 6.14 -32.96 -13.86
N TYR A 799 7.04 -33.39 -14.73
CA TYR A 799 6.74 -34.03 -16.01
C TYR A 799 6.43 -35.52 -15.84
N VAL A 800 5.52 -36.03 -16.67
CA VAL A 800 5.15 -37.44 -16.69
C VAL A 800 6.22 -38.25 -17.42
N THR A 801 6.77 -39.23 -16.71
CA THR A 801 7.70 -40.22 -17.22
C THR A 801 7.04 -41.60 -17.26
N MET A 802 7.64 -42.53 -18.00
CA MET A 802 7.20 -43.91 -18.11
C MET A 802 8.21 -44.81 -17.38
N GLY A 803 7.73 -45.55 -16.39
CA GLY A 803 8.47 -46.58 -15.68
C GLY A 803 8.83 -47.76 -16.59
N SER A 804 9.73 -48.63 -16.12
CA SER A 804 10.14 -49.83 -16.86
C SER A 804 9.01 -50.86 -17.02
N ASP A 805 8.01 -50.81 -16.17
CA ASP A 805 6.77 -51.59 -16.22
C ASP A 805 5.68 -50.95 -17.11
N GLY A 806 5.93 -49.76 -17.63
CA GLY A 806 4.99 -48.98 -18.45
C GLY A 806 4.13 -48.01 -17.64
N GLY A 807 4.22 -47.98 -16.31
CA GLY A 807 3.43 -47.08 -15.48
C GLY A 807 3.83 -45.63 -15.68
N LEU A 808 2.84 -44.74 -15.82
CA LEU A 808 3.05 -43.31 -16.00
C LEU A 808 3.12 -42.60 -14.65
N ILE A 809 4.18 -41.83 -14.39
CA ILE A 809 4.45 -41.19 -13.09
C ILE A 809 4.89 -39.73 -13.29
N ASN A 810 4.33 -38.78 -12.53
CA ASN A 810 4.71 -37.36 -12.55
C ASN A 810 5.95 -37.08 -11.66
N ASN A 811 7.13 -37.48 -12.13
CA ASN A 811 8.39 -37.38 -11.38
C ASN A 811 9.58 -36.79 -12.18
N GLY A 812 9.38 -36.41 -13.45
CA GLY A 812 10.40 -35.80 -14.29
C GLY A 812 10.63 -34.34 -13.89
N THR A 813 11.87 -33.98 -13.53
CA THR A 813 12.18 -32.61 -13.07
C THR A 813 12.33 -31.62 -14.22
N THR A 814 12.66 -32.10 -15.41
CA THR A 814 12.76 -31.26 -16.61
C THR A 814 11.90 -31.78 -17.75
N GLU A 815 11.58 -30.90 -18.69
CA GLU A 815 10.84 -31.26 -19.91
C GLU A 815 11.57 -32.35 -20.71
N ALA A 816 12.92 -32.31 -20.71
CA ALA A 816 13.75 -33.29 -21.38
C ALA A 816 13.51 -34.70 -20.83
N ASP A 817 13.30 -34.84 -19.51
CA ASP A 817 13.03 -36.12 -18.83
C ASP A 817 11.63 -36.68 -19.17
N SER A 818 10.69 -35.81 -19.59
CA SER A 818 9.33 -36.22 -19.93
C SER A 818 9.33 -37.32 -21.00
N THR A 819 8.49 -38.33 -20.79
CA THR A 819 8.14 -39.24 -21.89
C THR A 819 7.41 -38.47 -22.98
N GLY A 820 7.68 -38.80 -24.24
CA GLY A 820 6.95 -38.25 -25.38
C GLY A 820 5.67 -39.04 -25.63
N PHE A 821 4.55 -38.34 -25.81
CA PHE A 821 3.23 -38.93 -26.02
C PHE A 821 2.59 -38.46 -27.33
N ARG A 822 1.87 -39.35 -28.01
CA ARG A 822 0.96 -38.99 -29.12
C ARG A 822 -0.48 -39.06 -28.66
N PHE A 823 -1.26 -38.06 -29.04
CA PHE A 823 -2.71 -38.00 -28.82
C PHE A 823 -3.42 -38.32 -30.14
N ILE A 824 -3.99 -39.52 -30.25
CA ILE A 824 -4.62 -40.02 -31.47
C ILE A 824 -6.14 -39.87 -31.33
N THR A 825 -6.73 -39.03 -32.18
CA THR A 825 -8.17 -38.72 -32.17
C THR A 825 -9.02 -39.98 -32.39
N VAL A 826 -10.13 -40.07 -31.64
CA VAL A 826 -11.10 -41.18 -31.70
C VAL A 826 -12.37 -40.77 -32.44
#